data_AF-A0A194QGN2-F1
#
_entry.id   AF-A0A194QGN2-F1
#
_cell.length_a   1.000
_cell.length_b   1.000
_cell.length_c   1.000
_cell.angle_alpha   90.00
_cell.angle_beta   90.00
_cell.angle_gamma   90.00
#
_symmetry.space_group_name_H-M   'P 1'
#
loop_
_entity.id
_entity.type
_entity.pdbx_description
1 polymer ?
#
loop_
_entity_poly.entity_id
_entity_poly.type
_entity_poly.pdbx_seq_one_letter_code
_entity_poly.pdbx_strand_id
1 'polypeptide(L)'
;MMISFLTLDDRPTSLLIPNLCWSQYKLKTLAKALSNVGISLANSMQPNRAESFLQHYVIVADLSCNGTSQFLNKANDKGYFKSPYRWLILGTTYVDTSNILQDLNILVDSDVVFATNMDEGNFLLTEVYKISEKSEMILTTRAIWRPARNNGYHSRYFLIKRNNHNETNRNLSEIINRNDEEEVNALTKKLFNHGVMEDYRKTKVISIRRRNLRGHPLTMANVITDSNETKQHMDDRLQLHQDSITKMSYAIVKICFQMLNATERLIFTNTWGYRDKNGNWQGIIDHLLKKEADLGTLTIFTQERMEIIDYIAMAGSTAVRFVFREPPLALLSNIFTLPFTGAVWIAVFVCILACSLFLYIASKWESTVAMQCNVLQHPTQLGGTWADVLILIVGAVLQQGCTLEPRYAAGRCVTLLLFLALTILYSAYSANIVVLLRAPSSSIRTLPDLLNSPLKLGASDFEYNRYFFKKLNEPIRKAIYNKKIAPKGKKPNFYSMKEGVEKIRKGLFAFHMELNPGYRLIQETYQEDEKCDLVEIDYINEIDPWIPGQKRSPFKDLFKINFIKIRETGIQANNQRRLQVSRPRCSGSLSAFSSVGLTDMRPAVLAALYGLILAIAVLLVEIAHKHLVVSPMPKIESRKNMRVDIKIIPFGKEFNLKFAKEISSTGIRSAHLTHLENTKETSDTLFLVDLDCAESREILITASTNNLLRFPYRWLLLESSKHESYFLENLSLLTGSDVVLAKRRDLNFELQEIYKISNSGPLKYSIRGYYNGSLFDVRPHRELFRRRRNLMRHALTMANVIQDSNTTQYHLEDRLEGQHDAIAKMSWMVVKLAFEMLNATPQYIFSHRWGYKQNGRWSGMIDDILNGRADLGSNCAIYTERLDVVTYTDNIAPFKVGFIYRQPPLSYVANIFTLPFSTEVWLAIAACVSFSTVTLYLSSKWETRYGRTQTQLDGTVSDAILVTVSAFSQQGCTLEARKASGRMMLWVVFSTLMLLYAAYSANIVVLLQAPSSAIRTLTQLSRSKLTLAANDVDYNHFVFGMYSDPVRVEITKKVKPAKGTAHFYEIKKGVDKIRQGLFAFHSIVEPVYRRVEETFLEMEKCDLVEVDFMMGFDPSVPIKKDSPYLELLRVSFKQIRESGLRSALNKRHQVQKPQCSQKVSAFSSVGLRDLRPVLFLMPYGIIISVSILVIENIIYRISIV
;
A
#
# COMPACT_ATOMS: atom_id res chain seq x y z
N MET A 1 -1.75 -23.16 -54.70
CA MET A 1 -2.44 -23.64 -53.47
C MET A 1 -1.44 -23.90 -52.36
N MET A 2 -0.76 -25.06 -52.28
CA MET A 2 0.09 -25.42 -51.12
C MET A 2 1.14 -24.36 -50.76
N ILE A 3 1.90 -23.84 -51.74
CA ILE A 3 2.90 -22.79 -51.50
C ILE A 3 2.23 -21.54 -50.91
N SER A 4 1.12 -21.09 -51.51
CA SER A 4 0.31 -19.95 -51.06
C SER A 4 -0.29 -20.14 -49.65
N PHE A 5 -0.53 -21.38 -49.21
CA PHE A 5 -0.97 -21.71 -47.86
C PHE A 5 0.16 -21.60 -46.84
N LEU A 6 1.37 -22.07 -47.20
CA LEU A 6 2.54 -22.03 -46.32
C LEU A 6 3.04 -20.59 -46.08
N THR A 7 2.98 -19.74 -47.10
CA THR A 7 3.34 -18.32 -46.98
C THR A 7 2.26 -17.45 -46.32
N LEU A 8 0.98 -17.86 -46.34
CA LEU A 8 -0.17 -17.07 -45.84
C LEU A 8 0.03 -16.45 -44.45
N ASP A 9 0.68 -17.20 -43.55
CA ASP A 9 0.83 -16.82 -42.15
C ASP A 9 2.15 -16.09 -41.82
N ASP A 10 3.05 -15.90 -42.79
CA ASP A 10 4.39 -15.28 -42.62
C ASP A 10 5.27 -15.98 -41.55
N ARG A 11 4.99 -17.26 -41.27
CA ARG A 11 5.73 -18.10 -40.31
C ARG A 11 6.85 -18.87 -41.03
N PRO A 12 8.08 -18.97 -40.48
CA PRO A 12 9.09 -19.85 -41.06
C PRO A 12 8.56 -21.28 -41.12
N THR A 13 8.78 -21.97 -42.25
CA THR A 13 8.10 -23.23 -42.55
C THR A 13 9.05 -24.31 -43.04
N SER A 14 8.85 -25.52 -42.50
CA SER A 14 9.39 -26.77 -43.00
C SER A 14 8.22 -27.71 -43.31
N LEU A 15 8.17 -28.26 -44.53
CA LEU A 15 7.08 -29.11 -44.98
C LEU A 15 7.40 -30.59 -44.74
N LEU A 16 6.61 -31.26 -43.91
CA LEU A 16 6.67 -32.70 -43.70
C LEU A 16 5.63 -33.38 -44.61
N ILE A 17 6.10 -34.28 -45.47
CA ILE A 17 5.26 -35.01 -46.43
C ILE A 17 5.29 -36.52 -46.11
N PRO A 18 4.53 -36.99 -45.11
CA PRO A 18 4.51 -38.41 -44.72
C PRO A 18 3.69 -39.30 -45.68
N ASN A 19 2.60 -38.79 -46.28
CA ASN A 19 1.76 -39.59 -47.19
C ASN A 19 1.09 -38.70 -48.27
N LEU A 20 1.64 -38.71 -49.49
CA LEU A 20 1.04 -38.13 -50.70
C LEU A 20 1.17 -39.13 -51.85
N CYS A 21 0.08 -39.40 -52.58
CA CYS A 21 0.04 -40.36 -53.69
C CYS A 21 0.46 -39.71 -55.02
N TRP A 22 1.45 -38.82 -54.94
CA TRP A 22 1.94 -38.04 -56.05
C TRP A 22 3.15 -38.73 -56.67
N SER A 23 3.23 -38.77 -58.00
CA SER A 23 4.39 -39.35 -58.69
C SER A 23 5.68 -38.64 -58.27
N GLN A 24 6.81 -39.37 -58.29
CA GLN A 24 8.11 -38.81 -57.91
C GLN A 24 8.47 -37.54 -58.69
N TYR A 25 8.00 -37.41 -59.94
CA TYR A 25 8.10 -36.19 -60.73
C TYR A 25 7.37 -35.00 -60.08
N LYS A 26 6.10 -35.16 -59.71
CA LYS A 26 5.31 -34.12 -59.01
C LYS A 26 5.96 -33.73 -57.68
N LEU A 27 6.49 -34.69 -56.92
CA LEU A 27 7.19 -34.43 -55.65
C LEU A 27 8.51 -33.68 -55.85
N LYS A 28 9.33 -34.05 -56.84
CA LYS A 28 10.57 -33.31 -57.20
C LYS A 28 10.26 -31.87 -57.66
N THR A 29 9.21 -31.68 -58.45
CA THR A 29 8.76 -30.35 -58.90
C THR A 29 8.25 -29.50 -57.73
N LEU A 30 7.49 -30.09 -56.79
CA LEU A 30 7.07 -29.42 -55.56
C LEU A 30 8.27 -29.01 -54.70
N ALA A 31 9.24 -29.90 -54.49
CA ALA A 31 10.45 -29.60 -53.71
C ALA A 31 11.27 -28.46 -54.33
N LYS A 32 11.43 -28.43 -55.66
CA LYS A 32 12.09 -27.33 -56.37
C LYS A 32 11.34 -26.00 -56.19
N ALA A 33 10.01 -26.01 -56.29
CA ALA A 33 9.19 -24.82 -56.11
C ALA A 33 9.20 -24.30 -54.66
N LEU A 34 9.23 -25.18 -53.65
CA LEU A 34 9.38 -24.81 -52.24
C LEU A 34 10.75 -24.20 -51.94
N SER A 35 11.82 -24.77 -52.49
CA SER A 35 13.19 -24.25 -52.36
C SER A 35 13.31 -22.83 -52.91
N ASN A 36 12.66 -22.53 -54.05
CA ASN A 36 12.64 -21.19 -54.65
C ASN A 36 11.94 -20.13 -53.76
N VAL A 37 11.15 -20.55 -52.78
CA VAL A 37 10.42 -19.71 -51.81
C VAL A 37 11.06 -19.76 -50.42
N GLY A 38 12.19 -20.47 -50.26
CA GLY A 38 12.91 -20.60 -48.99
C GLY A 38 12.30 -21.60 -48.00
N ILE A 39 11.36 -22.44 -48.45
CA ILE A 39 10.68 -23.44 -47.62
C ILE A 39 11.46 -24.76 -47.69
N SER A 40 11.86 -25.28 -46.53
CA SER A 40 12.63 -26.54 -46.43
C SER A 40 11.71 -27.77 -46.42
N LEU A 41 12.19 -28.89 -46.97
CA LEU A 41 11.52 -30.18 -46.83
C LEU A 41 12.02 -30.89 -45.56
N ALA A 42 11.11 -31.49 -44.80
CA ALA A 42 11.43 -32.25 -43.59
C ALA A 42 11.32 -33.77 -43.85
N ASN A 43 12.31 -34.54 -43.40
CA ASN A 43 12.35 -36.00 -43.60
C ASN A 43 11.83 -36.80 -42.40
N SER A 44 11.76 -36.21 -41.19
CA SER A 44 11.19 -36.85 -40.00
C SER A 44 10.82 -35.83 -38.91
N MET A 45 9.96 -36.24 -37.97
CA MET A 45 9.74 -35.51 -36.71
C MET A 45 10.74 -35.99 -35.65
N GLN A 46 11.72 -35.15 -35.30
CA GLN A 46 12.63 -35.42 -34.18
C GLN A 46 11.90 -35.20 -32.84
N PRO A 47 11.81 -36.21 -31.94
CA PRO A 47 11.01 -36.10 -30.71
C PRO A 47 11.60 -35.17 -29.64
N ASN A 48 12.90 -34.87 -29.70
CA ASN A 48 13.65 -34.21 -28.61
C ASN A 48 13.98 -32.73 -28.89
N ARG A 49 13.27 -32.04 -29.80
CA ARG A 49 13.40 -30.58 -29.98
C ARG A 49 12.43 -29.83 -29.06
N ALA A 50 12.86 -28.66 -28.55
CA ALA A 50 12.00 -27.79 -27.75
C ALA A 50 10.76 -27.34 -28.53
N GLU A 51 9.63 -27.14 -27.84
CA GLU A 51 8.30 -26.88 -28.45
C GLU A 51 8.29 -25.65 -29.38
N SER A 52 9.17 -24.66 -29.16
CA SER A 52 9.38 -23.50 -30.03
C SER A 52 9.82 -23.87 -31.45
N PHE A 53 10.65 -24.91 -31.63
CA PHE A 53 11.07 -25.35 -32.96
C PHE A 53 9.96 -26.10 -33.71
N LEU A 54 9.05 -26.77 -33.00
CA LEU A 54 8.00 -27.59 -33.60
C LEU A 54 6.92 -26.74 -34.31
N GLN A 55 6.72 -25.48 -33.91
CA GLN A 55 5.80 -24.53 -34.55
C GLN A 55 6.10 -24.29 -36.05
N HIS A 56 7.33 -24.56 -36.50
CA HIS A 56 7.76 -24.35 -37.88
C HIS A 56 7.30 -25.46 -38.85
N TYR A 57 6.89 -26.63 -38.36
CA TYR A 57 6.48 -27.72 -39.25
C TYR A 57 5.02 -27.58 -39.69
N VAL A 58 4.76 -27.95 -40.94
CA VAL A 58 3.41 -28.20 -41.49
C VAL A 58 3.40 -29.62 -42.03
N ILE A 59 2.43 -30.42 -41.60
CA ILE A 59 2.26 -31.83 -41.99
C ILE A 59 1.18 -31.90 -43.07
N VAL A 60 1.48 -32.58 -44.17
CA VAL A 60 0.53 -32.78 -45.29
C VAL A 60 0.10 -34.24 -45.38
N ALA A 61 -1.21 -34.49 -45.44
CA ALA A 61 -1.76 -35.83 -45.64
C ALA A 61 -2.86 -35.79 -46.71
N ASP A 62 -2.85 -36.76 -47.62
CA ASP A 62 -3.86 -36.91 -48.67
C ASP A 62 -4.81 -38.06 -48.33
N LEU A 63 -6.11 -37.77 -48.19
CA LEU A 63 -7.13 -38.76 -47.85
C LEU A 63 -7.42 -39.73 -49.01
N SER A 64 -7.02 -39.41 -50.25
CA SER A 64 -7.12 -40.33 -51.39
C SER A 64 -6.10 -41.48 -51.33
N CYS A 65 -5.13 -41.41 -50.41
CA CYS A 65 -4.12 -42.45 -50.24
C CYS A 65 -4.58 -43.60 -49.35
N ASN A 66 -4.37 -44.82 -49.87
CA ASN A 66 -4.41 -46.03 -49.06
C ASN A 66 -3.45 -45.90 -47.85
N GLY A 67 -3.90 -46.34 -46.68
CA GLY A 67 -3.18 -46.22 -45.41
C GLY A 67 -3.24 -44.84 -44.71
N THR A 68 -3.75 -43.76 -45.31
CA THR A 68 -3.81 -42.45 -44.62
C THR A 68 -4.67 -42.48 -43.36
N SER A 69 -5.80 -43.19 -43.34
CA SER A 69 -6.64 -43.33 -42.13
C SER A 69 -5.87 -43.95 -40.97
N GLN A 70 -5.11 -45.03 -41.21
CA GLN A 70 -4.24 -45.66 -40.21
C GLN A 70 -3.12 -44.71 -39.74
N PHE A 71 -2.54 -43.91 -40.66
CA PHE A 71 -1.54 -42.90 -40.30
C PHE A 71 -2.13 -41.78 -39.42
N LEU A 72 -3.32 -41.26 -39.75
CA LEU A 72 -3.99 -40.23 -38.97
C LEU A 72 -4.39 -40.74 -37.58
N ASN A 73 -4.90 -41.97 -37.44
CA ASN A 73 -5.17 -42.57 -36.14
C ASN A 73 -3.87 -42.74 -35.33
N LYS A 74 -2.80 -43.26 -35.93
CA LYS A 74 -1.47 -43.38 -35.28
C LYS A 74 -0.83 -42.03 -34.93
N ALA A 75 -1.26 -40.94 -35.57
CA ALA A 75 -0.89 -39.57 -35.21
C ALA A 75 -1.80 -39.00 -34.08
N ASN A 76 -3.07 -39.42 -34.04
CA ASN A 76 -4.03 -39.10 -32.99
C ASN A 76 -3.59 -39.66 -31.63
N ASP A 77 -3.23 -40.95 -31.59
CA ASP A 77 -2.77 -41.65 -30.39
C ASP A 77 -1.49 -41.02 -29.81
N LYS A 78 -0.65 -40.45 -30.69
CA LYS A 78 0.56 -39.70 -30.33
C LYS A 78 0.32 -38.23 -29.99
N GLY A 79 -0.93 -37.76 -30.09
CA GLY A 79 -1.33 -36.38 -29.77
C GLY A 79 -0.88 -35.33 -30.79
N TYR A 80 -0.50 -35.72 -32.02
CA TYR A 80 0.05 -34.79 -33.02
C TYR A 80 -0.98 -33.82 -33.62
N PHE A 81 -2.28 -33.91 -33.28
CA PHE A 81 -3.26 -32.88 -33.63
C PHE A 81 -3.28 -31.69 -32.67
N LYS A 82 -2.59 -31.75 -31.52
CA LYS A 82 -2.50 -30.62 -30.57
C LYS A 82 -1.51 -29.54 -31.04
N SER A 83 -1.65 -28.34 -30.48
CA SER A 83 -0.61 -27.30 -30.57
C SER A 83 0.73 -27.87 -30.06
N PRO A 84 1.86 -27.66 -30.75
CA PRO A 84 2.11 -26.65 -31.79
C PRO A 84 1.94 -27.12 -33.26
N TYR A 85 1.45 -28.33 -33.52
CA TYR A 85 1.46 -28.92 -34.86
C TYR A 85 0.44 -28.29 -35.81
N ARG A 86 0.80 -28.14 -37.08
CA ARG A 86 -0.05 -27.63 -38.16
C ARG A 86 -0.30 -28.70 -39.22
N TRP A 87 -1.54 -28.83 -39.68
CA TRP A 87 -1.94 -29.84 -40.65
C TRP A 87 -2.66 -29.24 -41.85
N LEU A 88 -2.29 -29.72 -43.05
CA LEU A 88 -3.03 -29.54 -44.29
C LEU A 88 -3.48 -30.91 -44.80
N ILE A 89 -4.77 -31.20 -44.70
CA ILE A 89 -5.37 -32.46 -45.14
C ILE A 89 -6.02 -32.21 -46.51
N LEU A 90 -5.69 -33.02 -47.51
CA LEU A 90 -6.25 -32.93 -48.87
C LEU A 90 -7.37 -33.97 -49.03
N GLY A 91 -8.46 -33.61 -49.70
CA GLY A 91 -9.56 -34.55 -49.99
C GLY A 91 -10.41 -34.15 -51.21
N THR A 92 -11.15 -35.14 -51.72
CA THR A 92 -11.96 -35.05 -52.94
C THR A 92 -13.41 -34.63 -52.68
N THR A 93 -14.03 -35.22 -51.67
CA THR A 93 -15.47 -35.12 -51.37
C THR A 93 -15.69 -34.85 -49.89
N TYR A 94 -16.68 -34.01 -49.54
CA TYR A 94 -16.99 -33.66 -48.15
C TYR A 94 -17.65 -34.80 -47.37
N VAL A 95 -18.44 -35.64 -48.04
CA VAL A 95 -19.28 -36.67 -47.40
C VAL A 95 -18.40 -37.78 -46.82
N ASP A 96 -17.59 -38.45 -47.64
CA ASP A 96 -16.77 -39.60 -47.24
C ASP A 96 -15.69 -39.26 -46.20
N THR A 97 -15.24 -38.01 -46.20
CA THR A 97 -14.15 -37.53 -45.33
C THR A 97 -14.63 -37.10 -43.95
N SER A 98 -15.94 -36.87 -43.76
CA SER A 98 -16.54 -36.49 -42.48
C SER A 98 -16.30 -37.54 -41.39
N ASN A 99 -16.60 -38.81 -41.67
CA ASN A 99 -16.43 -39.94 -40.75
C ASN A 99 -14.98 -40.06 -40.23
N ILE A 100 -14.00 -40.01 -41.15
CA ILE A 100 -12.57 -40.17 -40.80
C ILE A 100 -12.08 -39.03 -39.89
N LEU A 101 -12.59 -37.80 -40.08
CA LEU A 101 -12.21 -36.65 -39.26
C LEU A 101 -12.95 -36.60 -37.92
N GLN A 102 -14.14 -37.21 -37.82
CA GLN A 102 -14.96 -37.20 -36.61
C GLN A 102 -14.34 -37.99 -35.44
N ASP A 103 -13.65 -39.09 -35.74
CA ASP A 103 -12.98 -39.94 -34.72
C ASP A 103 -11.66 -39.33 -34.19
N LEU A 104 -11.09 -38.35 -34.88
CA LEU A 104 -9.83 -37.71 -34.49
C LEU A 104 -10.02 -36.69 -33.36
N ASN A 105 -9.03 -36.56 -32.47
CA ASN A 105 -9.03 -35.58 -31.38
C ASN A 105 -8.49 -34.23 -31.85
N ILE A 106 -9.13 -33.69 -32.90
CA ILE A 106 -8.90 -32.33 -33.40
C ILE A 106 -9.68 -31.39 -32.47
N LEU A 107 -9.01 -30.78 -31.50
CA LEU A 107 -9.61 -29.97 -30.44
C LEU A 107 -9.35 -28.47 -30.67
N VAL A 108 -9.71 -27.64 -29.70
CA VAL A 108 -9.76 -26.17 -29.88
C VAL A 108 -8.39 -25.55 -30.18
N ASP A 109 -7.29 -26.17 -29.78
CA ASP A 109 -5.91 -25.76 -30.07
C ASP A 109 -5.36 -26.22 -31.44
N SER A 110 -6.05 -27.13 -32.14
CA SER A 110 -5.57 -27.76 -33.37
C SER A 110 -5.60 -26.85 -34.61
N ASP A 111 -4.44 -26.53 -35.21
CA ASP A 111 -4.32 -25.82 -36.50
C ASP A 111 -4.46 -26.82 -37.68
N VAL A 112 -5.62 -27.49 -37.76
CA VAL A 112 -5.97 -28.43 -38.84
C VAL A 112 -6.84 -27.73 -39.89
N VAL A 113 -6.40 -27.82 -41.14
CA VAL A 113 -7.09 -27.27 -42.32
C VAL A 113 -7.34 -28.38 -43.32
N PHE A 114 -8.60 -28.56 -43.68
CA PHE A 114 -9.04 -29.46 -44.73
C PHE A 114 -9.19 -28.68 -46.05
N ALA A 115 -8.61 -29.22 -47.13
CA ALA A 115 -8.61 -28.63 -48.45
C ALA A 115 -9.45 -29.48 -49.41
N THR A 116 -10.56 -28.93 -49.87
CA THR A 116 -11.42 -29.53 -50.89
C THR A 116 -11.29 -28.78 -52.21
N ASN A 117 -11.40 -29.50 -53.32
CA ASN A 117 -11.53 -28.90 -54.64
C ASN A 117 -12.97 -28.42 -54.83
N MET A 118 -13.12 -27.18 -55.31
CA MET A 118 -14.37 -26.64 -55.84
C MET A 118 -14.30 -26.64 -57.36
N ASP A 119 -15.44 -26.51 -58.01
CA ASP A 119 -15.53 -26.44 -59.47
C ASP A 119 -14.65 -25.31 -60.05
N GLU A 120 -14.27 -25.50 -61.32
CA GLU A 120 -13.26 -24.71 -62.03
C GLU A 120 -11.82 -24.73 -61.44
N GLY A 121 -11.52 -25.62 -60.48
CA GLY A 121 -10.17 -25.81 -59.94
C GLY A 121 -9.77 -24.80 -58.86
N ASN A 122 -10.77 -24.19 -58.21
CA ASN A 122 -10.58 -23.39 -57.00
C ASN A 122 -10.49 -24.33 -55.79
N PHE A 123 -9.79 -23.94 -54.72
CA PHE A 123 -9.71 -24.77 -53.50
C PHE A 123 -10.33 -24.06 -52.30
N LEU A 124 -11.25 -24.74 -51.60
CA LEU A 124 -11.81 -24.29 -50.34
C LEU A 124 -10.97 -24.84 -49.19
N LEU A 125 -10.48 -23.95 -48.32
CA LEU A 125 -9.70 -24.29 -47.15
C LEU A 125 -10.55 -24.06 -45.90
N THR A 126 -10.90 -25.15 -45.21
CA THR A 126 -11.80 -25.15 -44.05
C THR A 126 -11.03 -25.54 -42.80
N GLU A 127 -11.06 -24.70 -41.76
CA GLU A 127 -10.61 -25.09 -40.42
C GLU A 127 -11.62 -26.06 -39.79
N VAL A 128 -11.11 -27.19 -39.29
CA VAL A 128 -11.88 -28.25 -38.63
C VAL A 128 -11.45 -28.32 -37.17
N TYR A 129 -12.40 -28.36 -36.23
CA TYR A 129 -12.12 -28.62 -34.81
C TYR A 129 -13.38 -29.03 -34.02
N LYS A 130 -13.20 -29.73 -32.91
CA LYS A 130 -14.21 -30.01 -31.88
C LYS A 130 -13.93 -29.16 -30.63
N ILE A 131 -14.96 -28.92 -29.81
CA ILE A 131 -14.80 -28.30 -28.48
C ILE A 131 -14.32 -29.35 -27.47
N SER A 132 -14.82 -30.58 -27.59
CA SER A 132 -14.47 -31.72 -26.74
C SER A 132 -14.48 -33.00 -27.59
N GLU A 133 -13.87 -34.09 -27.10
CA GLU A 133 -13.72 -35.35 -27.85
C GLU A 133 -15.06 -35.87 -28.41
N LYS A 134 -16.16 -35.66 -27.66
CA LYS A 134 -17.54 -36.04 -27.96
C LYS A 134 -18.44 -34.93 -28.53
N SER A 135 -17.92 -33.73 -28.82
CA SER A 135 -18.75 -32.65 -29.40
C SER A 135 -18.82 -32.77 -30.92
N GLU A 136 -19.86 -32.17 -31.53
CA GLU A 136 -19.94 -31.95 -32.98
C GLU A 136 -18.67 -31.29 -33.54
N MET A 137 -18.34 -31.61 -34.80
CA MET A 137 -17.29 -30.91 -35.53
C MET A 137 -17.75 -29.51 -35.96
N ILE A 138 -16.98 -28.51 -35.58
CA ILE A 138 -17.15 -27.13 -36.02
C ILE A 138 -16.26 -26.90 -37.25
N LEU A 139 -16.91 -26.48 -38.34
CA LEU A 139 -16.29 -26.17 -39.61
C LEU A 139 -16.35 -24.66 -39.84
N THR A 140 -15.22 -24.05 -40.20
CA THR A 140 -15.15 -22.62 -40.51
C THR A 140 -14.23 -22.36 -41.69
N THR A 141 -14.73 -21.71 -42.74
CA THR A 141 -13.92 -21.30 -43.90
C THR A 141 -12.72 -20.45 -43.46
N ARG A 142 -11.52 -20.94 -43.73
CA ARG A 142 -10.25 -20.22 -43.52
C ARG A 142 -9.95 -19.33 -44.72
N ALA A 143 -9.92 -19.91 -45.91
CA ALA A 143 -9.57 -19.21 -47.14
C ALA A 143 -10.15 -19.89 -48.39
N ILE A 144 -10.24 -19.15 -49.50
CA ILE A 144 -10.44 -19.72 -50.84
C ILE A 144 -9.18 -19.42 -51.65
N TRP A 145 -8.59 -20.45 -52.28
CA TRP A 145 -7.51 -20.29 -53.25
C TRP A 145 -8.05 -20.33 -54.67
N ARG A 146 -7.64 -19.40 -55.52
CA ARG A 146 -7.94 -19.41 -56.97
C ARG A 146 -6.66 -19.53 -57.80
N PRO A 147 -6.67 -20.28 -58.92
CA PRO A 147 -5.54 -20.35 -59.84
C PRO A 147 -5.29 -18.99 -60.50
N ALA A 148 -4.03 -18.70 -60.84
CA ALA A 148 -3.66 -17.50 -61.57
C ALA A 148 -4.10 -17.62 -63.04
N ARG A 149 -5.26 -17.07 -63.39
CA ARG A 149 -5.69 -16.87 -64.79
C ARG A 149 -5.10 -15.55 -65.30
N ASN A 150 -4.60 -15.54 -66.54
CA ASN A 150 -3.79 -14.45 -67.12
C ASN A 150 -4.52 -13.10 -67.39
N ASN A 151 -5.78 -12.95 -66.99
CA ASN A 151 -6.59 -11.79 -67.37
C ASN A 151 -6.47 -10.65 -66.34
N GLY A 152 -5.69 -9.62 -66.67
CA GLY A 152 -5.29 -8.53 -65.75
C GLY A 152 -6.39 -7.63 -65.16
N TYR A 153 -7.67 -7.83 -65.51
CA TYR A 153 -8.78 -6.95 -65.16
C TYR A 153 -9.32 -7.06 -63.72
N HIS A 154 -8.93 -8.08 -62.94
CA HIS A 154 -9.34 -8.20 -61.53
C HIS A 154 -8.29 -7.70 -60.51
N SER A 155 -7.10 -7.26 -60.94
CA SER A 155 -5.99 -6.95 -60.03
C SER A 155 -6.27 -5.80 -59.05
N ARG A 156 -6.91 -4.71 -59.51
CA ARG A 156 -7.17 -3.51 -58.68
C ARG A 156 -8.16 -3.76 -57.54
N TYR A 157 -9.19 -4.60 -57.76
CA TYR A 157 -10.28 -4.78 -56.79
C TYR A 157 -9.83 -5.48 -55.48
N PHE A 158 -8.82 -6.36 -55.54
CA PHE A 158 -8.34 -7.08 -54.36
C PHE A 158 -7.39 -6.27 -53.48
N LEU A 159 -6.63 -5.34 -54.05
CA LEU A 159 -5.81 -4.39 -53.27
C LEU A 159 -6.70 -3.45 -52.46
N ILE A 160 -7.74 -2.88 -53.07
CA ILE A 160 -8.69 -1.96 -52.42
C ILE A 160 -9.36 -2.60 -51.20
N LYS A 161 -9.74 -3.88 -51.28
CA LYS A 161 -10.47 -4.56 -50.20
C LYS A 161 -9.58 -4.94 -48.99
N ARG A 162 -8.25 -4.93 -49.13
CA ARG A 162 -7.30 -5.31 -48.07
C ARG A 162 -7.03 -4.19 -47.06
N ASN A 163 -7.18 -2.92 -47.45
CA ASN A 163 -6.91 -1.77 -46.57
C ASN A 163 -8.12 -1.37 -45.69
N ASN A 164 -9.35 -1.65 -46.12
CA ASN A 164 -10.58 -1.12 -45.50
C ASN A 164 -11.02 -1.79 -44.16
N HIS A 165 -10.11 -2.40 -43.39
CA HIS A 165 -10.46 -3.10 -42.14
C HIS A 165 -9.60 -2.79 -40.90
N ASN A 166 -8.63 -1.86 -40.99
CA ASN A 166 -8.00 -1.26 -39.81
C ASN A 166 -8.09 0.29 -39.87
N GLU A 167 -8.80 0.84 -38.88
CA GLU A 167 -8.72 2.21 -38.32
C GLU A 167 -8.52 3.45 -39.22
N THR A 168 -9.57 4.29 -39.21
CA THR A 168 -9.57 5.77 -39.30
C THR A 168 -9.27 6.46 -40.64
N ASN A 169 -9.97 7.58 -40.86
CA ASN A 169 -9.81 8.45 -42.02
C ASN A 169 -8.46 9.19 -41.96
N ARG A 170 -7.50 8.77 -42.80
CA ARG A 170 -6.45 9.64 -43.34
C ARG A 170 -6.51 9.54 -44.87
N ASN A 171 -6.18 10.64 -45.55
CA ASN A 171 -6.37 10.73 -47.00
C ASN A 171 -5.41 9.79 -47.74
N LEU A 172 -5.95 8.74 -48.35
CA LEU A 172 -5.17 7.69 -49.03
C LEU A 172 -4.43 8.20 -50.28
N SER A 173 -4.70 9.44 -50.71
CA SER A 173 -4.10 10.10 -51.87
C SER A 173 -2.66 10.56 -51.65
N GLU A 174 -2.22 10.82 -50.41
CA GLU A 174 -0.89 11.40 -50.15
C GLU A 174 0.24 10.37 -50.06
N ILE A 175 -0.08 9.09 -49.81
CA ILE A 175 0.92 8.01 -49.66
C ILE A 175 1.42 7.49 -51.02
N ILE A 176 0.68 7.73 -52.11
CA ILE A 176 0.93 7.14 -53.43
C ILE A 176 2.16 7.76 -54.14
N ASN A 177 2.62 8.94 -53.74
CA ASN A 177 3.64 9.73 -54.48
C ASN A 177 5.10 9.56 -54.00
N ARG A 178 5.50 8.39 -53.48
CA ARG A 178 6.93 8.08 -53.21
C ARG A 178 7.34 6.65 -53.57
N ASN A 179 7.99 6.53 -54.73
CA ASN A 179 9.11 5.66 -55.12
C ASN A 179 9.07 4.13 -54.95
N ASP A 180 8.12 3.51 -54.24
CA ASP A 180 8.15 2.06 -53.95
C ASP A 180 7.60 1.17 -55.11
N GLU A 181 7.39 1.71 -56.31
CA GLU A 181 6.79 0.96 -57.43
C GLU A 181 7.60 -0.26 -57.86
N GLU A 182 8.94 -0.21 -57.89
CA GLU A 182 9.74 -1.37 -58.32
C GLU A 182 9.70 -2.51 -57.29
N GLU A 183 9.79 -2.22 -56.00
CA GLU A 183 9.78 -3.26 -54.96
C GLU A 183 8.38 -3.88 -54.81
N VAL A 184 7.31 -3.08 -54.92
CA VAL A 184 5.93 -3.59 -55.01
C VAL A 184 5.72 -4.43 -56.27
N ASN A 185 6.26 -4.04 -57.42
CA ASN A 185 6.20 -4.83 -58.66
C ASN A 185 7.01 -6.14 -58.57
N ALA A 186 8.13 -6.17 -57.84
CA ALA A 186 8.91 -7.38 -57.59
C ALA A 186 8.18 -8.35 -56.63
N LEU A 187 7.62 -7.84 -55.54
CA LEU A 187 6.82 -8.62 -54.58
C LEU A 187 5.55 -9.19 -55.21
N THR A 188 4.83 -8.40 -56.01
CA THR A 188 3.63 -8.87 -56.73
C THR A 188 3.96 -9.92 -57.78
N LYS A 189 5.02 -9.75 -58.59
CA LYS A 189 5.51 -10.81 -59.51
C LYS A 189 5.84 -12.12 -58.77
N LYS A 190 6.40 -12.05 -57.56
CA LYS A 190 6.64 -13.25 -56.73
C LYS A 190 5.36 -13.89 -56.21
N LEU A 191 4.36 -13.12 -55.77
CA LEU A 191 3.10 -13.67 -55.26
C LEU A 191 2.23 -14.32 -56.35
N PHE A 192 2.09 -13.70 -57.52
CA PHE A 192 1.07 -14.13 -58.49
C PHE A 192 1.37 -15.45 -59.20
N ASN A 193 2.63 -15.89 -59.27
CA ASN A 193 3.04 -17.15 -59.91
C ASN A 193 2.43 -18.43 -59.29
N HIS A 194 1.79 -18.36 -58.12
CA HIS A 194 1.27 -19.53 -57.39
C HIS A 194 -0.23 -19.46 -57.04
N GLY A 195 -0.96 -18.50 -57.61
CA GLY A 195 -2.39 -18.29 -57.41
C GLY A 195 -2.75 -17.60 -56.09
N VAL A 196 -3.89 -16.92 -56.08
CA VAL A 196 -4.32 -15.95 -55.05
C VAL A 196 -5.05 -16.65 -53.90
N MET A 197 -4.84 -16.17 -52.66
CA MET A 197 -5.54 -16.61 -51.46
C MET A 197 -6.47 -15.50 -50.95
N GLU A 198 -7.77 -15.79 -50.85
CA GLU A 198 -8.78 -14.97 -50.20
C GLU A 198 -8.95 -15.45 -48.75
N ASP A 199 -8.31 -14.78 -47.80
CA ASP A 199 -8.38 -15.11 -46.37
C ASP A 199 -9.66 -14.53 -45.74
N TYR A 200 -10.48 -15.41 -45.15
CA TYR A 200 -11.72 -15.03 -44.46
C TYR A 200 -11.54 -14.88 -42.94
N ARG A 201 -10.34 -15.14 -42.41
CA ARG A 201 -10.04 -15.00 -40.98
C ARG A 201 -9.98 -13.52 -40.58
N LYS A 202 -10.87 -13.10 -39.67
CA LYS A 202 -10.80 -11.76 -39.03
C LYS A 202 -9.50 -11.52 -38.26
N THR A 203 -8.82 -12.57 -37.80
CA THR A 203 -7.50 -12.51 -37.13
C THR A 203 -6.69 -13.79 -37.39
N LYS A 204 -5.37 -13.68 -37.55
CA LYS A 204 -4.48 -14.86 -37.72
C LYS A 204 -4.45 -15.79 -36.48
N VAL A 205 -4.69 -15.26 -35.28
CA VAL A 205 -4.57 -16.00 -33.99
C VAL A 205 -5.78 -16.90 -33.70
N ILE A 206 -5.55 -18.22 -33.61
CA ILE A 206 -6.58 -19.27 -33.44
C ILE A 206 -7.43 -19.06 -32.18
N SER A 207 -6.78 -18.86 -31.02
CA SER A 207 -7.43 -18.70 -29.71
C SER A 207 -8.28 -17.42 -29.59
N ILE A 208 -8.09 -16.43 -30.47
CA ILE A 208 -9.00 -15.28 -30.56
C ILE A 208 -10.27 -15.64 -31.34
N ARG A 209 -10.15 -16.43 -32.42
CA ARG A 209 -11.28 -16.91 -33.22
C ARG A 209 -12.15 -17.89 -32.43
N ARG A 210 -11.53 -18.89 -31.78
CA ARG A 210 -12.21 -20.01 -31.10
C ARG A 210 -12.54 -19.75 -29.63
N ARG A 211 -12.82 -18.50 -29.26
CA ARG A 211 -13.05 -18.06 -27.86
C ARG A 211 -14.38 -18.46 -27.23
N ASN A 212 -15.32 -19.02 -28.00
CA ASN A 212 -16.69 -19.31 -27.56
C ASN A 212 -16.89 -20.82 -27.49
N LEU A 213 -17.01 -21.36 -26.27
CA LEU A 213 -17.15 -22.78 -26.00
C LEU A 213 -18.62 -23.26 -25.95
N ARG A 214 -19.57 -22.44 -26.42
CA ARG A 214 -21.00 -22.79 -26.63
C ARG A 214 -21.69 -23.43 -25.40
N GLY A 215 -21.32 -23.02 -24.18
CA GLY A 215 -21.87 -23.55 -22.94
C GLY A 215 -21.24 -24.87 -22.46
N HIS A 216 -20.17 -25.36 -23.09
CA HIS A 216 -19.45 -26.56 -22.65
C HIS A 216 -19.04 -26.49 -21.16
N PRO A 217 -19.27 -27.54 -20.36
CA PRO A 217 -18.90 -27.54 -18.94
C PRO A 217 -17.40 -27.67 -18.76
N LEU A 218 -16.79 -26.60 -18.21
CA LEU A 218 -15.40 -26.62 -17.75
C LEU A 218 -15.37 -26.88 -16.25
N THR A 219 -14.48 -27.79 -15.84
CA THR A 219 -14.44 -28.29 -14.46
C THR A 219 -13.24 -27.71 -13.72
N MET A 220 -13.49 -27.13 -12.55
CA MET A 220 -12.44 -26.58 -11.69
C MET A 220 -12.40 -27.23 -10.31
N ALA A 221 -11.20 -27.62 -9.87
CA ALA A 221 -10.95 -28.20 -8.56
C ALA A 221 -10.54 -27.12 -7.53
N ASN A 222 -11.28 -27.05 -6.42
CA ASN A 222 -11.13 -26.05 -5.36
C ASN A 222 -10.58 -26.72 -4.10
N VAL A 223 -9.60 -26.11 -3.40
CA VAL A 223 -9.21 -26.54 -2.05
C VAL A 223 -10.03 -25.79 -1.00
N ILE A 224 -10.61 -26.52 -0.05
CA ILE A 224 -11.28 -25.96 1.15
C ILE A 224 -10.68 -26.65 2.38
N THR A 225 -10.30 -25.88 3.41
CA THR A 225 -9.65 -26.42 4.62
C THR A 225 -10.63 -26.74 5.75
N ASP A 226 -11.50 -25.79 6.13
CA ASP A 226 -12.12 -25.81 7.46
C ASP A 226 -13.65 -26.03 7.50
N SER A 227 -14.42 -25.76 6.42
CA SER A 227 -15.89 -25.78 6.52
C SER A 227 -16.64 -26.24 5.26
N ASN A 228 -17.83 -26.81 5.45
CA ASN A 228 -18.83 -26.92 4.37
C ASN A 228 -19.51 -25.56 4.09
N GLU A 229 -19.42 -24.59 5.01
CA GLU A 229 -19.96 -23.23 4.83
C GLU A 229 -19.24 -22.47 3.70
N THR A 230 -17.91 -22.61 3.57
CA THR A 230 -17.14 -22.01 2.46
C THR A 230 -17.76 -22.32 1.10
N LYS A 231 -18.31 -23.53 0.89
CA LYS A 231 -18.95 -23.95 -0.37
C LYS A 231 -20.21 -23.14 -0.71
N GLN A 232 -20.93 -22.66 0.30
CA GLN A 232 -22.09 -21.79 0.15
C GLN A 232 -21.65 -20.32 -0.01
N HIS A 233 -20.56 -19.95 0.65
CA HIS A 233 -20.04 -18.57 0.73
C HIS A 233 -18.84 -18.30 -0.20
N MET A 234 -18.85 -18.89 -1.40
CA MET A 234 -17.77 -18.74 -2.41
C MET A 234 -17.77 -17.39 -3.14
N ASP A 235 -18.95 -16.80 -3.39
CA ASP A 235 -19.13 -15.54 -4.14
C ASP A 235 -19.23 -14.29 -3.25
N ASP A 236 -19.50 -14.45 -1.95
CA ASP A 236 -19.79 -13.32 -1.04
C ASP A 236 -18.58 -12.78 -0.25
N ARG A 237 -18.84 -11.81 0.64
CA ARG A 237 -17.84 -11.14 1.49
C ARG A 237 -18.16 -11.17 2.98
N LEU A 238 -19.08 -12.04 3.42
CA LEU A 238 -19.46 -12.17 4.83
C LEU A 238 -18.34 -12.85 5.63
N GLN A 239 -17.76 -13.92 5.06
CA GLN A 239 -16.68 -14.70 5.66
C GLN A 239 -15.37 -14.54 4.86
N LEU A 240 -14.71 -13.39 4.94
CA LEU A 240 -13.40 -13.13 4.28
C LEU A 240 -12.21 -13.83 4.94
N HIS A 241 -12.37 -14.32 6.18
CA HIS A 241 -11.30 -14.99 6.94
C HIS A 241 -11.24 -16.51 6.71
N GLN A 242 -12.19 -17.09 5.97
CA GLN A 242 -12.21 -18.52 5.60
C GLN A 242 -11.77 -18.67 4.14
N ASP A 243 -10.81 -19.57 3.89
CA ASP A 243 -10.34 -19.95 2.55
C ASP A 243 -10.04 -18.75 1.61
N SER A 244 -9.44 -17.68 2.14
CA SER A 244 -9.21 -16.38 1.48
C SER A 244 -8.58 -16.52 0.09
N ILE A 245 -7.58 -17.39 -0.05
CA ILE A 245 -6.88 -17.64 -1.32
C ILE A 245 -7.78 -18.40 -2.32
N THR A 246 -8.60 -19.34 -1.85
CA THR A 246 -9.54 -20.09 -2.69
C THR A 246 -10.66 -19.19 -3.19
N LYS A 247 -11.24 -18.32 -2.34
CA LYS A 247 -12.26 -17.34 -2.78
C LYS A 247 -11.68 -16.36 -3.81
N MET A 248 -10.45 -15.87 -3.61
CA MET A 248 -9.77 -14.99 -4.56
C MET A 248 -9.51 -15.64 -5.92
N SER A 249 -9.05 -16.89 -5.93
CA SER A 249 -8.78 -17.62 -7.17
C SER A 249 -10.06 -18.09 -7.86
N TYR A 250 -11.08 -18.53 -7.11
CA TYR A 250 -12.41 -18.88 -7.63
C TYR A 250 -13.02 -17.73 -8.43
N ALA A 251 -13.08 -16.52 -7.84
CA ALA A 251 -13.64 -15.34 -8.49
C ALA A 251 -12.94 -15.01 -9.83
N ILE A 252 -11.65 -15.33 -9.98
CA ILE A 252 -10.87 -15.08 -11.20
C ILE A 252 -11.08 -16.18 -12.25
N VAL A 253 -11.16 -17.45 -11.84
CA VAL A 253 -11.48 -18.57 -12.76
C VAL A 253 -12.93 -18.47 -13.28
N LYS A 254 -13.89 -18.12 -12.42
CA LYS A 254 -15.30 -17.91 -12.79
C LYS A 254 -15.46 -16.87 -13.89
N ILE A 255 -14.77 -15.72 -13.77
CA ILE A 255 -14.74 -14.68 -14.80
C ILE A 255 -14.10 -15.21 -16.10
N CYS A 256 -13.06 -16.04 -16.02
CA CYS A 256 -12.43 -16.66 -17.19
C CYS A 256 -13.39 -17.62 -17.94
N PHE A 257 -14.17 -18.43 -17.21
CA PHE A 257 -15.20 -19.30 -17.81
C PHE A 257 -16.34 -18.49 -18.45
N GLN A 258 -16.79 -17.41 -17.81
CA GLN A 258 -17.78 -16.48 -18.38
C GLN A 258 -17.24 -15.80 -19.66
N MET A 259 -15.97 -15.38 -19.68
CA MET A 259 -15.32 -14.82 -20.88
C MET A 259 -15.17 -15.81 -22.04
N LEU A 260 -15.24 -17.12 -21.76
CA LEU A 260 -15.19 -18.21 -22.74
C LEU A 260 -16.58 -18.73 -23.15
N ASN A 261 -17.66 -18.23 -22.53
CA ASN A 261 -19.01 -18.77 -22.67
C ASN A 261 -19.05 -20.29 -22.39
N ALA A 262 -18.50 -20.70 -21.25
CA ALA A 262 -18.52 -22.04 -20.71
C ALA A 262 -19.46 -22.13 -19.48
N THR A 263 -19.98 -23.32 -19.18
CA THR A 263 -20.69 -23.57 -17.91
C THR A 263 -19.68 -23.99 -16.83
N GLU A 264 -19.89 -23.59 -15.57
CA GLU A 264 -18.99 -23.93 -14.46
C GLU A 264 -19.38 -25.26 -13.80
N ARG A 265 -18.40 -26.14 -13.58
CA ARG A 265 -18.53 -27.34 -12.75
C ARG A 265 -17.49 -27.31 -11.64
N LEU A 266 -17.94 -27.45 -10.40
CA LEU A 266 -17.08 -27.36 -9.22
C LEU A 266 -16.77 -28.74 -8.65
N ILE A 267 -15.48 -29.04 -8.49
CA ILE A 267 -14.97 -30.12 -7.65
C ILE A 267 -14.36 -29.49 -6.40
N PHE A 268 -14.54 -30.13 -5.24
CA PHE A 268 -13.97 -29.70 -3.97
C PHE A 268 -13.08 -30.81 -3.42
N THR A 269 -11.91 -30.44 -2.88
CA THR A 269 -10.95 -31.35 -2.27
C THR A 269 -10.26 -30.69 -1.09
N ASN A 270 -9.65 -31.47 -0.20
CA ASN A 270 -9.07 -30.94 1.03
C ASN A 270 -7.55 -30.65 0.90
N THR A 271 -6.92 -30.96 -0.25
CA THR A 271 -5.47 -30.73 -0.42
C THR A 271 -5.09 -30.18 -1.81
N TRP A 272 -4.02 -29.40 -1.83
CA TRP A 272 -3.34 -28.91 -3.05
C TRP A 272 -2.60 -29.98 -3.85
N GLY A 273 -2.71 -31.24 -3.45
CA GLY A 273 -2.06 -32.39 -4.06
C GLY A 273 -0.59 -32.56 -3.70
N TYR A 274 -0.34 -33.53 -2.83
CA TYR A 274 0.98 -33.99 -2.39
C TYR A 274 1.12 -35.46 -2.75
N ARG A 275 2.36 -35.99 -2.71
CA ARG A 275 2.58 -37.43 -2.81
C ARG A 275 2.30 -38.10 -1.47
N ASP A 276 1.53 -39.18 -1.50
CA ASP A 276 1.35 -40.10 -0.38
C ASP A 276 2.61 -40.96 -0.17
N LYS A 277 2.64 -41.77 0.90
CA LYS A 277 3.69 -42.78 1.18
C LYS A 277 3.95 -43.71 -0.01
N ASN A 278 2.89 -44.01 -0.77
CA ASN A 278 2.93 -44.89 -1.94
C ASN A 278 3.36 -44.16 -3.23
N GLY A 279 3.79 -42.88 -3.16
CA GLY A 279 4.26 -42.07 -4.29
C GLY A 279 3.15 -41.44 -5.15
N ASN A 280 1.91 -41.94 -5.04
CA ASN A 280 0.71 -41.44 -5.72
C ASN A 280 0.37 -40.00 -5.30
N TRP A 281 -0.13 -39.20 -6.25
CA TRP A 281 -0.66 -37.87 -5.98
C TRP A 281 -2.07 -37.93 -5.38
N GLN A 282 -2.44 -36.85 -4.69
CA GLN A 282 -3.78 -36.61 -4.15
C GLN A 282 -4.30 -35.24 -4.62
N GLY A 283 -5.50 -34.83 -4.16
CA GLY A 283 -5.97 -33.44 -4.24
C GLY A 283 -6.12 -32.88 -5.66
N ILE A 284 -5.90 -31.56 -5.82
CA ILE A 284 -5.99 -30.89 -7.14
C ILE A 284 -5.11 -31.57 -8.20
N ILE A 285 -3.89 -32.01 -7.85
CA ILE A 285 -2.97 -32.64 -8.79
C ILE A 285 -3.52 -33.97 -9.31
N ASP A 286 -4.15 -34.77 -8.46
CA ASP A 286 -4.78 -36.05 -8.85
C ASP A 286 -5.96 -35.83 -9.80
N HIS A 287 -6.87 -34.89 -9.50
CA HIS A 287 -7.98 -34.55 -10.41
C HIS A 287 -7.51 -34.02 -11.77
N LEU A 288 -6.42 -33.24 -11.81
CA LEU A 288 -5.80 -32.75 -13.07
C LEU A 288 -5.13 -33.88 -13.86
N LEU A 289 -4.48 -34.84 -13.17
CA LEU A 289 -3.85 -36.03 -13.79
C LEU A 289 -4.90 -36.98 -14.38
N LYS A 290 -5.98 -37.25 -13.63
CA LYS A 290 -7.10 -38.10 -14.06
C LYS A 290 -7.99 -37.48 -15.14
N LYS A 291 -7.75 -36.21 -15.50
CA LYS A 291 -8.60 -35.39 -16.38
C LYS A 291 -10.03 -35.16 -15.86
N GLU A 292 -10.23 -35.25 -14.54
CA GLU A 292 -11.51 -34.94 -13.89
C GLU A 292 -11.74 -33.43 -13.77
N ALA A 293 -10.66 -32.63 -13.78
CA ALA A 293 -10.68 -31.17 -13.81
C ALA A 293 -9.79 -30.61 -14.92
N ASP A 294 -10.20 -29.47 -15.49
CA ASP A 294 -9.43 -28.70 -16.47
C ASP A 294 -8.44 -27.75 -15.78
N LEU A 295 -8.89 -27.15 -14.68
CA LEU A 295 -8.16 -26.19 -13.84
C LEU A 295 -8.21 -26.58 -12.36
N GLY A 296 -7.21 -26.17 -11.60
CA GLY A 296 -7.33 -26.00 -10.14
C GLY A 296 -7.44 -24.52 -9.78
N THR A 297 -7.95 -24.20 -8.60
CA THR A 297 -8.01 -22.81 -8.11
C THR A 297 -6.62 -22.23 -7.87
N LEU A 298 -5.80 -22.91 -7.08
CA LEU A 298 -4.45 -22.49 -6.75
C LEU A 298 -3.54 -23.68 -6.47
N THR A 299 -2.25 -23.56 -6.79
CA THR A 299 -1.15 -24.32 -6.17
C THR A 299 0.11 -23.46 -6.14
N ILE A 300 0.99 -23.71 -5.17
CA ILE A 300 2.32 -23.12 -5.13
C ILE A 300 3.24 -23.89 -6.10
N PHE A 301 4.08 -23.16 -6.83
CA PHE A 301 4.99 -23.66 -7.84
C PHE A 301 6.07 -24.58 -7.25
N THR A 302 6.22 -25.79 -7.79
CA THR A 302 7.30 -26.73 -7.43
C THR A 302 7.76 -27.54 -8.65
N GLN A 303 9.05 -27.86 -8.71
CA GLN A 303 9.66 -28.59 -9.84
C GLN A 303 8.91 -29.91 -10.16
N GLU A 304 8.64 -30.75 -9.15
CA GLU A 304 7.89 -32.01 -9.30
C GLU A 304 6.47 -31.83 -9.89
N ARG A 305 5.85 -30.65 -9.73
CA ARG A 305 4.55 -30.34 -10.32
C ARG A 305 4.68 -29.84 -11.76
N MET A 306 5.74 -29.07 -12.08
CA MET A 306 5.98 -28.55 -13.44
C MET A 306 6.04 -29.64 -14.51
N GLU A 307 6.56 -30.82 -14.15
CA GLU A 307 6.69 -31.96 -15.05
C GLU A 307 5.31 -32.52 -15.46
N ILE A 308 4.35 -32.52 -14.53
CA ILE A 308 3.07 -33.25 -14.63
C ILE A 308 1.83 -32.37 -14.81
N ILE A 309 1.90 -31.07 -14.53
CA ILE A 309 0.85 -30.07 -14.80
C ILE A 309 1.42 -28.83 -15.49
N ASP A 310 0.55 -27.96 -16.01
CA ASP A 310 0.94 -26.66 -16.57
C ASP A 310 0.44 -25.52 -15.65
N TYR A 311 1.31 -24.58 -15.31
CA TYR A 311 0.94 -23.36 -14.59
C TYR A 311 0.52 -22.27 -15.59
N ILE A 312 -0.69 -21.71 -15.43
CA ILE A 312 -1.31 -20.87 -16.47
C ILE A 312 -1.22 -19.38 -16.10
N ALA A 313 -1.64 -19.00 -14.89
CA ALA A 313 -1.63 -17.62 -14.42
C ALA A 313 -1.53 -17.50 -12.90
N MET A 314 -0.88 -16.45 -12.42
CA MET A 314 -0.88 -16.05 -11.00
C MET A 314 -2.30 -15.63 -10.58
N ALA A 315 -2.81 -16.14 -9.46
CA ALA A 315 -4.15 -15.82 -8.96
C ALA A 315 -4.22 -14.45 -8.29
N GLY A 316 -3.23 -14.10 -7.47
CA GLY A 316 -3.13 -12.85 -6.72
C GLY A 316 -2.05 -13.01 -5.65
N SER A 317 -1.50 -11.93 -5.09
CA SER A 317 -0.39 -12.07 -4.15
C SER A 317 -0.83 -12.43 -2.73
N THR A 318 -0.10 -13.35 -2.10
CA THR A 318 -0.37 -13.83 -0.73
C THR A 318 0.93 -14.12 0.00
N ALA A 319 1.16 -13.44 1.13
CA ALA A 319 2.32 -13.69 1.98
C ALA A 319 1.97 -14.61 3.16
N VAL A 320 2.93 -15.48 3.50
CA VAL A 320 2.93 -16.33 4.70
C VAL A 320 4.23 -16.07 5.44
N ARG A 321 4.14 -15.50 6.64
CA ARG A 321 5.30 -14.98 7.39
C ARG A 321 5.26 -15.44 8.85
N PHE A 322 6.42 -15.44 9.51
CA PHE A 322 6.44 -15.42 10.96
C PHE A 322 6.00 -14.05 11.45
N VAL A 323 4.94 -14.03 12.27
CA VAL A 323 4.46 -12.82 12.96
C VAL A 323 4.63 -13.02 14.46
N PHE A 324 5.14 -11.99 15.15
CA PHE A 324 5.32 -11.97 16.60
C PHE A 324 5.20 -10.54 17.15
N ARG A 325 4.97 -10.40 18.46
CA ARG A 325 5.22 -9.15 19.19
C ARG A 325 6.70 -9.07 19.56
N GLU A 326 7.33 -7.93 19.32
CA GLU A 326 8.72 -7.66 19.69
C GLU A 326 8.89 -7.82 21.22
N PRO A 327 9.81 -8.69 21.71
CA PRO A 327 9.93 -8.93 23.15
C PRO A 327 10.59 -7.75 23.89
N PRO A 328 10.40 -7.65 25.22
CA PRO A 328 11.15 -6.70 26.03
C PRO A 328 12.63 -7.10 26.09
N LEU A 329 13.52 -6.11 26.04
CA LEU A 329 14.98 -6.32 26.07
C LEU A 329 15.44 -7.13 27.30
N ALA A 330 14.72 -7.01 28.42
CA ALA A 330 14.98 -7.69 29.69
C ALA A 330 15.03 -9.23 29.61
N LEU A 331 14.40 -9.83 28.59
CA LEU A 331 14.42 -11.29 28.41
C LEU A 331 15.67 -11.78 27.66
N LEU A 332 16.29 -10.93 26.85
CA LEU A 332 17.40 -11.29 25.96
C LEU A 332 18.77 -11.09 26.63
N SER A 333 18.87 -10.08 27.49
CA SER A 333 20.12 -9.67 28.13
C SER A 333 19.85 -9.06 29.50
N ASN A 334 20.83 -9.16 30.40
CA ASN A 334 20.71 -8.59 31.74
C ASN A 334 20.82 -7.06 31.68
N ILE A 335 19.66 -6.37 31.77
CA ILE A 335 19.57 -4.90 31.74
C ILE A 335 20.44 -4.24 32.81
N PHE A 336 20.71 -4.88 33.94
CA PHE A 336 21.57 -4.31 34.98
C PHE A 336 23.07 -4.31 34.62
N THR A 337 23.50 -5.07 33.62
CA THR A 337 24.90 -5.06 33.14
C THR A 337 25.13 -4.18 31.91
N LEU A 338 24.09 -3.91 31.12
CA LEU A 338 24.16 -3.11 29.88
C LEU A 338 24.53 -1.61 30.01
N PRO A 339 24.33 -0.89 31.14
CA PRO A 339 24.62 0.54 31.26
C PRO A 339 26.08 0.93 31.03
N PHE A 340 27.00 -0.03 31.23
CA PHE A 340 28.44 0.13 31.14
C PHE A 340 29.05 -1.05 30.37
N THR A 341 30.11 -0.80 29.60
CA THR A 341 30.85 -1.87 28.94
C THR A 341 31.68 -2.67 29.95
N GLY A 342 32.09 -3.90 29.60
CA GLY A 342 32.91 -4.74 30.48
C GLY A 342 34.21 -4.06 30.94
N ALA A 343 34.82 -3.24 30.09
CA ALA A 343 36.00 -2.45 30.44
C ALA A 343 35.72 -1.40 31.54
N VAL A 344 34.55 -0.74 31.50
CA VAL A 344 34.13 0.21 32.54
C VAL A 344 33.82 -0.51 33.85
N TRP A 345 33.15 -1.67 33.81
CA TRP A 345 32.94 -2.49 35.01
C TRP A 345 34.25 -2.92 35.67
N ILE A 346 35.27 -3.32 34.89
CA ILE A 346 36.61 -3.66 35.40
C ILE A 346 37.28 -2.42 36.01
N ALA A 347 37.23 -1.26 35.34
CA ALA A 347 37.80 -0.02 35.86
C ALA A 347 37.15 0.42 37.20
N VAL A 348 35.82 0.29 37.31
CA VAL A 348 35.07 0.54 38.55
C VAL A 348 35.53 -0.40 39.68
N PHE A 349 35.66 -1.70 39.39
CA PHE A 349 36.11 -2.68 40.39
C PHE A 349 37.53 -2.41 40.88
N VAL A 350 38.46 -2.10 39.97
CA VAL A 350 39.84 -1.70 40.30
C VAL A 350 39.88 -0.41 41.12
N CYS A 351 39.04 0.58 40.79
CA CYS A 351 38.93 1.84 41.53
C CYS A 351 38.41 1.61 42.96
N ILE A 352 37.36 0.81 43.14
CA ILE A 352 36.82 0.45 44.46
C ILE A 352 37.88 -0.30 45.29
N LEU A 353 38.61 -1.25 44.70
CA LEU A 353 39.70 -1.95 45.39
C LEU A 353 40.85 -1.00 45.80
N ALA A 354 41.27 -0.08 44.92
CA ALA A 354 42.30 0.90 45.24
C ALA A 354 41.85 1.82 46.40
N CYS A 355 40.63 2.35 46.35
CA CYS A 355 40.06 3.12 47.45
C CYS A 355 39.92 2.29 48.72
N SER A 356 39.63 1.00 48.64
CA SER A 356 39.56 0.14 49.84
C SER A 356 40.91 -0.07 50.51
N LEU A 357 41.99 -0.19 49.72
CA LEU A 357 43.35 -0.27 50.24
C LEU A 357 43.77 1.05 50.89
N PHE A 358 43.50 2.20 50.27
CA PHE A 358 43.81 3.50 50.86
C PHE A 358 43.01 3.79 52.13
N LEU A 359 41.72 3.43 52.18
CA LEU A 359 40.89 3.56 53.38
C LEU A 359 41.32 2.59 54.49
N TYR A 360 41.75 1.37 54.16
CA TYR A 360 42.33 0.47 55.16
C TYR A 360 43.65 1.01 55.72
N ILE A 361 44.57 1.48 54.87
CA ILE A 361 45.84 2.08 55.33
C ILE A 361 45.58 3.30 56.21
N ALA A 362 44.67 4.20 55.80
CA ALA A 362 44.29 5.36 56.59
C ALA A 362 43.62 4.95 57.92
N SER A 363 42.64 4.04 57.91
CA SER A 363 41.97 3.56 59.13
C SER A 363 42.92 2.84 60.07
N LYS A 364 43.87 2.05 59.54
CA LYS A 364 44.85 1.33 60.36
C LYS A 364 45.85 2.31 60.98
N TRP A 365 46.24 3.35 60.25
CA TRP A 365 47.05 4.45 60.77
C TRP A 365 46.30 5.24 61.86
N GLU A 366 45.04 5.66 61.62
CA GLU A 366 44.20 6.37 62.60
C GLU A 366 43.96 5.52 63.87
N SER A 367 43.75 4.21 63.73
CA SER A 367 43.64 3.25 64.84
C SER A 367 44.94 3.12 65.64
N THR A 368 46.10 3.04 64.97
CA THR A 368 47.41 2.93 65.62
C THR A 368 47.77 4.23 66.36
N VAL A 369 47.52 5.40 65.75
CA VAL A 369 47.74 6.71 66.40
C VAL A 369 46.81 6.90 67.61
N ALA A 370 45.56 6.44 67.54
CA ALA A 370 44.64 6.51 68.68
C ALA A 370 45.14 5.69 69.90
N MET A 371 45.68 4.49 69.67
CA MET A 371 46.35 3.71 70.72
C MET A 371 47.62 4.40 71.24
N GLN A 372 48.47 4.92 70.34
CA GLN A 372 49.74 5.57 70.71
C GLN A 372 49.55 6.81 71.61
N CYS A 373 48.39 7.47 71.54
CA CYS A 373 48.09 8.70 72.27
C CYS A 373 47.17 8.53 73.49
N ASN A 374 46.83 7.30 73.91
CA ASN A 374 45.93 7.01 75.04
C ASN A 374 44.57 7.78 75.00
N VAL A 375 44.03 8.02 73.80
CA VAL A 375 42.75 8.71 73.65
C VAL A 375 41.60 7.72 73.85
N LEU A 376 40.62 8.06 74.70
CA LEU A 376 39.40 7.28 74.89
C LEU A 376 38.70 7.06 73.54
N GLN A 377 38.67 5.80 73.10
CA GLN A 377 38.17 5.41 71.78
C GLN A 377 36.66 5.65 71.70
N HIS A 378 36.25 6.60 70.85
CA HIS A 378 34.84 6.94 70.68
C HIS A 378 34.08 5.84 69.92
N PRO A 379 32.81 5.56 70.26
CA PRO A 379 32.05 4.43 69.69
C PRO A 379 31.69 4.56 68.20
N THR A 380 31.99 5.69 67.55
CA THR A 380 31.76 5.96 66.12
C THR A 380 33.05 6.02 65.29
N GLN A 381 34.22 5.84 65.90
CA GLN A 381 35.52 5.89 65.21
C GLN A 381 35.81 4.57 64.50
N LEU A 382 36.29 4.62 63.25
CA LEU A 382 36.67 3.42 62.49
C LEU A 382 37.68 2.54 63.25
N GLY A 383 37.33 1.29 63.51
CA GLY A 383 38.06 0.38 64.41
C GLY A 383 39.39 -0.17 63.91
N GLY A 384 39.82 0.17 62.69
CA GLY A 384 41.05 -0.37 62.09
C GLY A 384 40.94 -1.84 61.68
N THR A 385 39.73 -2.38 61.54
CA THR A 385 39.47 -3.72 61.00
C THR A 385 39.11 -3.65 59.51
N TRP A 386 39.37 -4.72 58.77
CA TRP A 386 38.93 -4.84 57.38
C TRP A 386 37.40 -4.89 57.24
N ALA A 387 36.67 -5.36 58.27
CA ALA A 387 35.22 -5.44 58.25
C ALA A 387 34.58 -4.04 58.29
N ASP A 388 35.05 -3.15 59.17
CA ASP A 388 34.56 -1.76 59.27
C ASP A 388 34.75 -1.01 57.94
N VAL A 389 35.94 -1.15 57.34
CA VAL A 389 36.30 -0.53 56.06
C VAL A 389 35.45 -1.11 54.92
N LEU A 390 35.21 -2.42 54.91
CA LEU A 390 34.37 -3.07 53.89
C LEU A 390 32.90 -2.65 54.03
N ILE A 391 32.35 -2.57 55.25
CA ILE A 391 30.99 -2.08 55.51
C ILE A 391 30.84 -0.62 55.08
N LEU A 392 31.81 0.24 55.40
CA LEU A 392 31.83 1.64 54.96
C LEU A 392 31.82 1.77 53.43
N ILE A 393 32.57 0.93 52.72
CA ILE A 393 32.67 0.96 51.26
C ILE A 393 31.44 0.35 50.59
N VAL A 394 30.88 -0.74 51.13
CA VAL A 394 29.59 -1.29 50.67
C VAL A 394 28.47 -0.27 50.89
N GLY A 395 28.44 0.40 52.05
CA GLY A 395 27.52 1.50 52.35
C GLY A 395 27.68 2.71 51.42
N ALA A 396 28.90 3.00 50.96
CA ALA A 396 29.19 4.03 49.96
C ALA A 396 28.69 3.64 48.56
N VAL A 397 28.97 2.41 48.11
CA VAL A 397 28.56 1.89 46.78
C VAL A 397 27.04 1.75 46.69
N LEU A 398 26.37 1.40 47.80
CA LEU A 398 24.91 1.28 47.88
C LEU A 398 24.20 2.58 48.30
N GLN A 399 24.93 3.68 48.48
CA GLN A 399 24.43 4.99 48.95
C GLN A 399 23.62 4.93 50.28
N GLN A 400 23.87 3.93 51.13
CA GLN A 400 23.23 3.77 52.45
C GLN A 400 23.98 4.51 53.58
N GLY A 401 25.25 4.86 53.36
CA GLY A 401 26.12 5.41 54.40
C GLY A 401 26.60 4.38 55.43
N CYS A 402 27.22 4.84 56.51
CA CYS A 402 27.69 4.03 57.62
C CYS A 402 27.70 4.87 58.92
N THR A 403 27.58 4.22 60.08
CA THR A 403 27.67 4.86 61.40
C THR A 403 29.10 5.09 61.89
N LEU A 404 30.09 4.47 61.22
CA LEU A 404 31.50 4.58 61.51
C LEU A 404 32.13 5.62 60.57
N GLU A 405 32.87 6.59 61.13
CA GLU A 405 33.59 7.61 60.36
C GLU A 405 35.10 7.62 60.63
N PRO A 406 35.94 7.97 59.62
CA PRO A 406 37.30 8.41 59.86
C PRO A 406 37.28 9.78 60.54
N ARG A 407 38.21 10.03 61.47
CA ARG A 407 38.22 11.27 62.26
C ARG A 407 39.29 12.25 61.80
N TYR A 408 40.39 11.77 61.24
CA TYR A 408 41.49 12.60 60.79
C TYR A 408 41.28 13.05 59.33
N ALA A 409 41.94 14.16 58.95
CA ALA A 409 41.70 14.80 57.66
C ALA A 409 42.03 13.91 56.45
N ALA A 410 43.02 13.00 56.59
CA ALA A 410 43.41 12.08 55.53
C ALA A 410 42.30 11.06 55.21
N GLY A 411 41.83 10.28 56.20
CA GLY A 411 40.74 9.32 56.01
C GLY A 411 39.47 10.01 55.54
N ARG A 412 39.11 11.16 56.12
CA ARG A 412 37.96 11.97 55.70
C ARG A 412 38.03 12.39 54.24
N CYS A 413 39.18 12.88 53.76
CA CYS A 413 39.35 13.28 52.36
C CYS A 413 39.20 12.09 51.39
N VAL A 414 39.73 10.91 51.74
CA VAL A 414 39.59 9.70 50.90
C VAL A 414 38.14 9.21 50.86
N THR A 415 37.41 9.18 51.99
CA THR A 415 35.97 8.82 51.99
C THR A 415 35.13 9.79 51.16
N LEU A 416 35.47 11.07 51.22
CA LEU A 416 34.75 12.16 50.57
C LEU A 416 34.95 12.16 49.05
N LEU A 417 36.17 11.86 48.57
CA LEU A 417 36.43 11.62 47.14
C LEU A 417 35.76 10.34 46.64
N LEU A 418 35.76 9.27 47.45
CA LEU A 418 35.07 8.01 47.14
C LEU A 418 33.55 8.22 46.99
N PHE A 419 32.91 8.92 47.94
CA PHE A 419 31.48 9.19 47.90
C PHE A 419 31.10 10.05 46.68
N LEU A 420 31.93 11.04 46.32
CA LEU A 420 31.73 11.84 45.11
C LEU A 420 31.76 10.95 43.86
N ALA A 421 32.83 10.19 43.65
CA ALA A 421 33.03 9.35 42.47
C ALA A 421 31.90 8.31 42.30
N LEU A 422 31.50 7.64 43.39
CA LEU A 422 30.41 6.67 43.39
C LEU A 422 29.05 7.32 43.09
N THR A 423 28.83 8.56 43.52
CA THR A 423 27.58 9.30 43.21
C THR A 423 27.50 9.68 41.73
N ILE A 424 28.62 10.04 41.08
CA ILE A 424 28.64 10.27 39.62
C ILE A 424 28.39 8.96 38.85
N LEU A 425 29.01 7.87 39.29
CA LEU A 425 28.82 6.55 38.66
C LEU A 425 27.37 6.06 38.79
N TYR A 426 26.75 6.23 39.96
CA TYR A 426 25.37 5.85 40.23
C TYR A 426 24.36 6.67 39.41
N SER A 427 24.58 7.98 39.23
CA SER A 427 23.67 8.82 38.43
C SER A 427 23.72 8.43 36.95
N ALA A 428 24.91 8.15 36.40
CA ALA A 428 25.06 7.63 35.04
C ALA A 428 24.40 6.23 34.86
N TYR A 429 24.61 5.34 35.83
CA TYR A 429 24.03 3.98 35.84
C TYR A 429 22.50 4.01 35.86
N SER A 430 21.90 4.79 36.77
CA SER A 430 20.45 4.88 36.93
C SER A 430 19.74 5.51 35.71
N ALA A 431 20.33 6.56 35.11
CA ALA A 431 19.82 7.16 33.88
C ALA A 431 19.76 6.15 32.73
N ASN A 432 20.84 5.40 32.50
CA ASN A 432 20.94 4.40 31.43
C ASN A 432 19.94 3.24 31.62
N ILE A 433 19.73 2.74 32.85
CA ILE A 433 18.72 1.71 33.14
C ILE A 433 17.31 2.17 32.79
N VAL A 434 16.95 3.41 33.14
CA VAL A 434 15.61 3.97 32.86
C VAL A 434 15.32 4.08 31.36
N VAL A 435 16.35 4.27 30.52
CA VAL A 435 16.22 4.22 29.06
C VAL A 435 16.12 2.77 28.55
N LEU A 436 16.98 1.87 29.03
CA LEU A 436 17.02 0.47 28.60
C LEU A 436 15.75 -0.32 28.96
N LEU A 437 15.12 -0.03 30.10
CA LEU A 437 13.81 -0.59 30.50
C LEU A 437 12.65 -0.14 29.59
N ARG A 438 12.84 0.91 28.78
CA ARG A 438 11.83 1.44 27.84
C ARG A 438 12.10 1.07 26.38
N ALA A 439 13.22 0.38 26.10
CA ALA A 439 13.64 0.08 24.73
C ALA A 439 13.05 -1.25 24.22
N PRO A 440 12.29 -1.28 23.10
CA PRO A 440 11.90 -2.52 22.44
C PRO A 440 13.14 -3.20 21.82
N SER A 441 13.19 -4.54 21.83
CA SER A 441 14.40 -5.25 21.42
C SER A 441 14.51 -5.42 19.90
N SER A 442 15.04 -4.41 19.21
CA SER A 442 15.26 -4.36 17.75
C SER A 442 16.07 -5.52 17.13
N SER A 443 16.61 -6.41 17.97
CA SER A 443 17.52 -7.53 17.68
C SER A 443 17.01 -8.67 16.78
N ILE A 444 15.70 -8.83 16.55
CA ILE A 444 15.16 -9.98 15.79
C ILE A 444 14.58 -9.48 14.47
N ARG A 445 15.36 -9.55 13.38
CA ARG A 445 14.93 -9.08 12.04
C ARG A 445 15.17 -10.09 10.92
N THR A 446 16.02 -11.09 11.15
CA THR A 446 16.40 -12.12 10.17
C THR A 446 16.06 -13.54 10.65
N LEU A 447 16.09 -14.52 9.74
CA LEU A 447 15.89 -15.93 10.09
C LEU A 447 16.98 -16.50 11.04
N PRO A 448 18.28 -16.16 10.91
CA PRO A 448 19.29 -16.43 11.94
C PRO A 448 18.91 -15.92 13.34
N ASP A 449 18.46 -14.67 13.46
CA ASP A 449 18.07 -14.09 14.75
C ASP A 449 16.88 -14.86 15.33
N LEU A 450 15.87 -15.14 14.50
CA LEU A 450 14.67 -15.86 14.89
C LEU A 450 14.98 -17.31 15.36
N LEU A 451 15.94 -17.99 14.72
CA LEU A 451 16.43 -19.31 15.12
C LEU A 451 17.11 -19.29 16.49
N ASN A 452 17.90 -18.24 16.77
CA ASN A 452 18.69 -18.11 17.99
C ASN A 452 17.94 -17.43 19.15
N SER A 453 16.86 -16.71 18.85
CA SER A 453 15.99 -16.02 19.83
C SER A 453 15.44 -16.97 20.91
N PRO A 454 14.98 -16.46 22.06
CA PRO A 454 14.23 -17.24 23.06
C PRO A 454 12.80 -17.58 22.62
N LEU A 455 12.30 -17.00 21.51
CA LEU A 455 10.93 -17.18 21.05
C LEU A 455 10.62 -18.66 20.79
N LYS A 456 9.44 -19.10 21.19
CA LYS A 456 8.85 -20.38 20.75
C LYS A 456 8.28 -20.17 19.35
N LEU A 457 8.61 -21.04 18.40
CA LEU A 457 8.04 -20.97 17.04
C LEU A 457 6.96 -22.04 16.87
N GLY A 458 5.87 -21.67 16.21
CA GLY A 458 4.89 -22.59 15.66
C GLY A 458 4.41 -22.14 14.29
N ALA A 459 3.60 -22.97 13.64
CA ALA A 459 3.03 -22.70 12.32
C ALA A 459 1.53 -22.99 12.30
N SER A 460 0.78 -22.30 11.44
CA SER A 460 -0.62 -22.63 11.20
C SER A 460 -0.74 -24.06 10.65
N ASP A 461 -1.72 -24.80 11.14
CA ASP A 461 -1.86 -26.22 10.84
C ASP A 461 -2.50 -26.47 9.45
N PHE A 462 -1.70 -26.25 8.41
CA PHE A 462 -2.05 -26.51 7.01
C PHE A 462 -1.03 -27.43 6.35
N GLU A 463 -1.48 -28.26 5.42
CA GLU A 463 -0.68 -29.23 4.65
C GLU A 463 0.49 -28.56 3.92
N TYR A 464 0.30 -27.34 3.40
CA TYR A 464 1.37 -26.62 2.71
C TYR A 464 2.52 -26.27 3.64
N ASN A 465 2.26 -25.84 4.89
CA ASN A 465 3.29 -25.63 5.90
C ASN A 465 4.01 -26.96 6.17
N ARG A 466 3.24 -28.03 6.46
CA ARG A 466 3.76 -29.39 6.73
C ARG A 466 4.62 -29.95 5.58
N TYR A 467 4.39 -29.51 4.34
CA TYR A 467 5.22 -29.82 3.18
C TYR A 467 6.47 -28.93 3.08
N PHE A 468 6.33 -27.59 3.05
CA PHE A 468 7.46 -26.69 2.81
C PHE A 468 8.49 -26.73 3.94
N PHE A 469 8.08 -26.84 5.21
CA PHE A 469 9.01 -27.02 6.33
C PHE A 469 9.87 -28.29 6.24
N LYS A 470 9.41 -29.33 5.52
CA LYS A 470 10.19 -30.55 5.26
C LYS A 470 11.03 -30.49 3.98
N LYS A 471 10.56 -29.80 2.94
CA LYS A 471 11.19 -29.75 1.61
C LYS A 471 12.33 -28.72 1.51
N LEU A 472 12.27 -27.64 2.30
CA LEU A 472 13.28 -26.57 2.29
C LEU A 472 14.60 -27.06 2.93
N ASN A 473 15.63 -27.24 2.10
CA ASN A 473 16.91 -27.85 2.50
C ASN A 473 17.99 -26.87 3.01
N GLU A 474 17.78 -25.55 2.91
CA GLU A 474 18.72 -24.53 3.38
C GLU A 474 19.01 -24.69 4.89
N PRO A 475 20.29 -24.58 5.33
CA PRO A 475 20.68 -24.88 6.71
C PRO A 475 19.89 -24.12 7.79
N ILE A 476 19.65 -22.81 7.63
CA ILE A 476 18.94 -21.99 8.62
C ILE A 476 17.48 -22.43 8.71
N ARG A 477 16.79 -22.51 7.57
CA ARG A 477 15.38 -22.96 7.47
C ARG A 477 15.18 -24.37 8.05
N LYS A 478 16.07 -25.30 7.68
CA LYS A 478 16.09 -26.69 8.17
C LYS A 478 16.41 -26.78 9.66
N ALA A 479 17.25 -25.90 10.19
CA ALA A 479 17.50 -25.78 11.63
C ALA A 479 16.28 -25.22 12.38
N ILE A 480 15.58 -24.22 11.85
CA ILE A 480 14.32 -23.70 12.44
C ILE A 480 13.29 -24.83 12.58
N TYR A 481 13.06 -25.60 11.51
CA TYR A 481 12.14 -26.75 11.58
C TYR A 481 12.56 -27.78 12.62
N ASN A 482 13.81 -28.27 12.55
CA ASN A 482 14.30 -29.36 13.41
C ASN A 482 14.60 -28.95 14.87
N LYS A 483 14.80 -27.66 15.18
CA LYS A 483 15.14 -27.17 16.53
C LYS A 483 13.94 -26.54 17.26
N LYS A 484 13.01 -25.93 16.53
CA LYS A 484 11.95 -25.08 17.11
C LYS A 484 10.53 -25.52 16.79
N ILE A 485 10.24 -26.04 15.59
CA ILE A 485 8.88 -26.37 15.16
C ILE A 485 8.55 -27.85 15.41
N ALA A 486 9.40 -28.75 14.94
CA ALA A 486 9.24 -30.20 15.09
C ALA A 486 10.52 -30.87 15.66
N PRO A 487 10.96 -30.49 16.87
CA PRO A 487 12.13 -31.09 17.50
C PRO A 487 11.92 -32.58 17.78
N LYS A 488 12.96 -33.38 17.48
CA LYS A 488 12.95 -34.85 17.67
C LYS A 488 12.52 -35.21 19.10
N GLY A 489 11.57 -36.13 19.23
CA GLY A 489 11.04 -36.60 20.52
C GLY A 489 9.98 -35.70 21.18
N LYS A 490 9.47 -34.64 20.52
CA LYS A 490 8.38 -33.79 21.04
C LYS A 490 7.26 -33.64 20.01
N LYS A 491 6.04 -33.34 20.47
CA LYS A 491 4.90 -33.00 19.60
C LYS A 491 5.25 -31.74 18.77
N PRO A 492 5.00 -31.71 17.45
CA PRO A 492 5.30 -30.55 16.64
C PRO A 492 4.32 -29.38 16.91
N ASN A 493 4.84 -28.16 16.82
CA ASN A 493 4.15 -26.90 17.11
C ASN A 493 3.28 -26.42 15.93
N PHE A 494 2.32 -27.25 15.49
CA PHE A 494 1.24 -26.83 14.59
C PHE A 494 0.01 -26.46 15.41
N TYR A 495 -0.65 -25.35 15.06
CA TYR A 495 -1.80 -24.80 15.80
C TYR A 495 -2.85 -24.22 14.85
N SER A 496 -4.10 -24.13 15.31
CA SER A 496 -5.15 -23.41 14.59
C SER A 496 -4.81 -21.91 14.46
N MET A 497 -5.37 -21.23 13.45
CA MET A 497 -5.16 -19.78 13.27
C MET A 497 -5.52 -18.96 14.52
N LYS A 498 -6.65 -19.30 15.16
CA LYS A 498 -7.15 -18.63 16.36
C LYS A 498 -6.22 -18.82 17.57
N GLU A 499 -5.82 -20.06 17.82
CA GLU A 499 -4.90 -20.40 18.93
C GLU A 499 -3.50 -19.80 18.72
N GLY A 500 -3.01 -19.76 17.48
CA GLY A 500 -1.71 -19.19 17.15
C GLY A 500 -1.66 -17.67 17.35
N VAL A 501 -2.69 -16.94 16.89
CA VAL A 501 -2.81 -15.49 17.12
C VAL A 501 -2.98 -15.18 18.61
N GLU A 502 -3.77 -15.96 19.35
CA GLU A 502 -3.87 -15.78 20.81
C GLU A 502 -2.52 -15.98 21.54
N LYS A 503 -1.67 -16.89 21.03
CA LYS A 503 -0.30 -17.07 21.55
C LYS A 503 0.65 -15.95 21.15
N ILE A 504 0.52 -15.35 19.95
CA ILE A 504 1.26 -14.12 19.61
C ILE A 504 0.90 -13.01 20.62
N ARG A 505 -0.39 -12.84 20.93
CA ARG A 505 -0.86 -11.81 21.87
C ARG A 505 -0.25 -11.97 23.27
N LYS A 506 -0.20 -13.22 23.76
CA LYS A 506 0.43 -13.62 25.03
C LYS A 506 1.96 -13.46 25.06
N GLY A 507 2.58 -13.13 23.92
CA GLY A 507 4.00 -12.84 23.81
C GLY A 507 4.90 -14.07 23.76
N LEU A 508 6.18 -13.82 23.44
CA LEU A 508 7.27 -14.81 23.38
C LEU A 508 7.04 -15.99 22.41
N PHE A 509 6.10 -15.82 21.48
CA PHE A 509 5.72 -16.79 20.48
C PHE A 509 5.70 -16.15 19.09
N ALA A 510 6.30 -16.84 18.11
CA ALA A 510 6.28 -16.45 16.70
C ALA A 510 5.50 -17.50 15.89
N PHE A 511 4.52 -17.04 15.13
CA PHE A 511 3.58 -17.90 14.42
C PHE A 511 3.71 -17.71 12.92
N HIS A 512 4.01 -18.79 12.20
CA HIS A 512 4.03 -18.80 10.73
C HIS A 512 2.62 -18.93 10.18
N MET A 513 2.05 -17.84 9.64
CA MET A 513 0.64 -17.78 9.22
C MET A 513 0.42 -17.00 7.92
N GLU A 514 -0.68 -17.29 7.22
CA GLU A 514 -1.16 -16.43 6.12
C GLU A 514 -1.63 -15.09 6.69
N LEU A 515 -1.18 -13.99 6.08
CA LEU A 515 -1.45 -12.66 6.60
C LEU A 515 -2.93 -12.24 6.52
N ASN A 516 -3.75 -12.76 5.60
CA ASN A 516 -5.16 -12.35 5.49
C ASN A 516 -6.01 -12.74 6.73
N PRO A 517 -6.18 -14.03 7.06
CA PRO A 517 -6.94 -14.42 8.25
C PRO A 517 -6.25 -13.95 9.53
N GLY A 518 -4.91 -13.95 9.56
CA GLY A 518 -4.12 -13.46 10.69
C GLY A 518 -4.37 -11.98 10.99
N TYR A 519 -4.29 -11.10 9.99
CA TYR A 519 -4.56 -9.67 10.18
C TYR A 519 -6.02 -9.36 10.44
N ARG A 520 -6.97 -10.13 9.89
CA ARG A 520 -8.38 -9.95 10.26
C ARG A 520 -8.59 -10.19 11.76
N LEU A 521 -8.09 -11.32 12.27
CA LEU A 521 -8.26 -11.68 13.67
C LEU A 521 -7.48 -10.74 14.62
N ILE A 522 -6.29 -10.28 14.22
CA ILE A 522 -5.53 -9.26 14.96
C ILE A 522 -6.29 -7.92 15.01
N GLN A 523 -6.87 -7.46 13.90
CA GLN A 523 -7.67 -6.21 13.89
C GLN A 523 -8.89 -6.30 14.83
N GLU A 524 -9.54 -7.46 14.91
CA GLU A 524 -10.73 -7.69 15.75
C GLU A 524 -10.41 -7.90 17.23
N THR A 525 -9.20 -8.37 17.59
CA THR A 525 -8.90 -8.79 18.97
C THR A 525 -7.85 -7.96 19.71
N TYR A 526 -6.93 -7.28 19.02
CA TYR A 526 -5.80 -6.57 19.65
C TYR A 526 -6.14 -5.10 19.95
N GLN A 527 -5.56 -4.59 21.04
CA GLN A 527 -5.54 -3.16 21.36
C GLN A 527 -4.51 -2.41 20.46
N GLU A 528 -4.50 -1.07 20.48
CA GLU A 528 -3.67 -0.27 19.56
C GLU A 528 -2.17 -0.39 19.84
N ASP A 529 -1.78 -0.47 21.11
CA ASP A 529 -0.41 -0.75 21.57
C ASP A 529 0.05 -2.14 21.07
N GLU A 530 -0.76 -3.18 21.27
CA GLU A 530 -0.43 -4.55 20.87
C GLU A 530 -0.23 -4.71 19.34
N LYS A 531 -0.80 -3.79 18.54
CA LYS A 531 -0.60 -3.72 17.08
C LYS A 531 0.70 -3.03 16.69
N CYS A 532 1.23 -2.14 17.53
CA CYS A 532 2.49 -1.42 17.30
C CYS A 532 3.71 -2.35 17.43
N ASP A 533 3.65 -3.35 18.32
CA ASP A 533 4.73 -4.33 18.57
C ASP A 533 4.95 -5.35 17.43
N LEU A 534 4.09 -5.38 16.41
CA LEU A 534 4.04 -6.48 15.44
C LEU A 534 5.20 -6.46 14.44
N VAL A 535 6.05 -7.48 14.53
CA VAL A 535 7.16 -7.75 13.61
C VAL A 535 6.80 -8.91 12.67
N GLU A 536 7.21 -8.78 11.41
CA GLU A 536 7.06 -9.78 10.34
C GLU A 536 8.46 -10.25 9.90
N ILE A 537 8.64 -11.56 9.70
CA ILE A 537 9.84 -12.13 9.05
C ILE A 537 9.41 -13.17 8.01
N ASP A 538 9.86 -13.00 6.77
CA ASP A 538 9.64 -13.95 5.68
C ASP A 538 10.40 -15.26 5.92
N TYR A 539 9.67 -16.39 5.90
CA TYR A 539 10.27 -17.72 6.00
C TYR A 539 10.39 -18.39 4.63
N ILE A 540 9.35 -18.33 3.81
CA ILE A 540 9.40 -18.73 2.40
C ILE A 540 9.60 -17.44 1.60
N ASN A 541 10.51 -17.41 0.62
CA ASN A 541 10.55 -16.31 -0.35
C ASN A 541 9.16 -16.20 -1.02
N GLU A 542 8.70 -15.00 -1.35
CA GLU A 542 7.33 -14.79 -1.85
C GLU A 542 7.07 -15.55 -3.16
N ILE A 543 6.46 -16.74 -3.07
CA ILE A 543 5.97 -17.52 -4.21
C ILE A 543 4.44 -17.34 -4.25
N ASP A 544 4.00 -16.35 -5.01
CA ASP A 544 2.56 -16.12 -5.24
C ASP A 544 1.87 -17.39 -5.79
N PRO A 545 0.61 -17.66 -5.41
CA PRO A 545 -0.15 -18.81 -5.88
C PRO A 545 -0.51 -18.69 -7.36
N TRP A 546 -0.34 -19.79 -8.10
CA TRP A 546 -0.70 -19.91 -9.52
C TRP A 546 -1.87 -20.88 -9.71
N ILE A 547 -2.72 -20.57 -10.69
CA ILE A 547 -3.78 -21.42 -11.23
C ILE A 547 -3.11 -22.54 -12.04
N PRO A 548 -3.14 -23.80 -11.58
CA PRO A 548 -2.70 -24.95 -12.37
C PRO A 548 -3.77 -25.36 -13.37
N GLY A 549 -3.36 -26.02 -14.45
CA GLY A 549 -4.24 -26.72 -15.38
C GLY A 549 -3.62 -28.01 -15.88
N GLN A 550 -4.45 -28.83 -16.52
CA GLN A 550 -4.05 -30.11 -17.10
C GLN A 550 -2.89 -29.93 -18.10
N LYS A 551 -1.88 -30.82 -18.01
CA LYS A 551 -0.71 -30.82 -18.91
C LYS A 551 -1.15 -30.99 -20.37
N ARG A 552 -0.74 -30.08 -21.25
CA ARG A 552 -1.14 -30.08 -22.68
C ARG A 552 -2.68 -30.10 -22.85
N SER A 553 -3.41 -29.38 -21.99
CA SER A 553 -4.84 -29.10 -22.17
C SER A 553 -5.11 -28.34 -23.48
N PRO A 554 -6.17 -28.69 -24.24
CA PRO A 554 -6.56 -27.93 -25.44
C PRO A 554 -7.02 -26.50 -25.14
N PHE A 555 -7.37 -26.21 -23.87
CA PHE A 555 -7.84 -24.90 -23.43
C PHE A 555 -6.69 -24.00 -22.89
N LYS A 556 -5.45 -24.50 -22.83
CA LYS A 556 -4.29 -23.83 -22.22
C LYS A 556 -4.08 -22.39 -22.69
N ASP A 557 -4.06 -22.15 -24.00
CA ASP A 557 -3.85 -20.80 -24.56
C ASP A 557 -5.09 -19.90 -24.42
N LEU A 558 -6.29 -20.48 -24.45
CA LEU A 558 -7.54 -19.76 -24.17
C LEU A 558 -7.58 -19.23 -22.73
N PHE A 559 -7.23 -20.07 -21.76
CA PHE A 559 -7.10 -19.67 -20.36
C PHE A 559 -6.00 -18.63 -20.17
N LYS A 560 -4.79 -18.88 -20.69
CA LYS A 560 -3.64 -17.98 -20.56
C LYS A 560 -3.96 -16.57 -21.07
N ILE A 561 -4.55 -16.46 -22.26
CA ILE A 561 -4.90 -15.16 -22.87
C ILE A 561 -6.00 -14.44 -22.09
N ASN A 562 -7.00 -15.13 -21.56
CA ASN A 562 -8.06 -14.48 -20.79
C ASN A 562 -7.63 -14.10 -19.38
N PHE A 563 -6.78 -14.90 -18.70
CA PHE A 563 -6.17 -14.48 -17.44
C PHE A 563 -5.23 -13.27 -17.59
N ILE A 564 -4.48 -13.17 -18.70
CA ILE A 564 -3.71 -11.96 -19.03
C ILE A 564 -4.64 -10.74 -19.14
N LYS A 565 -5.77 -10.84 -19.85
CA LYS A 565 -6.77 -9.75 -19.92
C LYS A 565 -7.36 -9.39 -18.56
N ILE A 566 -7.67 -10.37 -17.70
CA ILE A 566 -8.20 -10.16 -16.34
C ILE A 566 -7.16 -9.43 -15.45
N ARG A 567 -5.87 -9.65 -15.70
CA ARG A 567 -4.76 -8.92 -15.06
C ARG A 567 -4.59 -7.51 -15.62
N GLU A 568 -4.58 -7.35 -16.94
CA GLU A 568 -4.36 -6.07 -17.63
C GLU A 568 -5.51 -5.06 -17.45
N THR A 569 -6.75 -5.52 -17.39
CA THR A 569 -7.95 -4.70 -17.09
C THR A 569 -8.04 -4.25 -15.64
N GLY A 570 -7.21 -4.80 -14.74
CA GLY A 570 -7.23 -4.50 -13.31
C GLY A 570 -8.30 -5.26 -12.51
N ILE A 571 -9.10 -6.14 -13.15
CA ILE A 571 -10.10 -6.99 -12.48
C ILE A 571 -9.45 -7.82 -11.38
N GLN A 572 -8.30 -8.44 -11.65
CA GLN A 572 -7.50 -9.17 -10.66
C GLN A 572 -7.16 -8.30 -9.43
N ALA A 573 -6.58 -7.11 -9.65
CA ALA A 573 -6.12 -6.24 -8.58
C ALA A 573 -7.29 -5.65 -7.76
N ASN A 574 -8.44 -5.44 -8.39
CA ASN A 574 -9.68 -5.02 -7.75
C ASN A 574 -10.26 -6.14 -6.87
N ASN A 575 -10.34 -7.38 -7.38
CA ASN A 575 -10.78 -8.53 -6.58
C ASN A 575 -9.83 -8.82 -5.41
N GLN A 576 -8.51 -8.79 -5.64
CA GLN A 576 -7.53 -8.91 -4.56
C GLN A 576 -7.74 -7.82 -3.50
N ARG A 577 -7.86 -6.53 -3.87
CA ARG A 577 -8.11 -5.44 -2.90
C ARG A 577 -9.44 -5.57 -2.14
N ARG A 578 -10.44 -6.26 -2.71
CA ARG A 578 -11.76 -6.49 -2.09
C ARG A 578 -11.78 -7.66 -1.09
N LEU A 579 -10.78 -8.56 -1.15
CA LEU A 579 -10.70 -9.77 -0.34
C LEU A 579 -9.51 -9.77 0.63
N GLN A 580 -8.41 -9.08 0.27
CA GLN A 580 -7.18 -8.98 1.04
C GLN A 580 -7.33 -8.01 2.22
N VAL A 581 -6.89 -8.42 3.41
CA VAL A 581 -6.89 -7.55 4.60
C VAL A 581 -5.55 -6.82 4.72
N SER A 582 -5.59 -5.50 4.91
CA SER A 582 -4.40 -4.68 5.09
C SER A 582 -3.71 -4.93 6.43
N ARG A 583 -2.38 -4.73 6.48
CA ARG A 583 -1.63 -4.75 7.75
C ARG A 583 -2.28 -3.77 8.75
N PRO A 584 -2.50 -4.16 10.03
CA PRO A 584 -2.95 -3.26 11.09
C PRO A 584 -2.07 -2.02 11.15
N ARG A 585 -2.69 -0.83 11.22
CA ARG A 585 -1.98 0.44 11.36
C ARG A 585 -1.95 0.83 12.83
N CYS A 586 -0.75 0.98 13.38
CA CYS A 586 -0.53 1.60 14.70
C CYS A 586 -0.87 3.10 14.60
N SER A 587 -1.92 3.54 15.30
CA SER A 587 -2.30 4.94 15.43
C SER A 587 -1.32 5.65 16.37
N GLY A 588 -0.28 6.26 15.81
CA GLY A 588 0.99 6.47 16.52
C GLY A 588 0.96 7.42 17.73
N SER A 589 1.87 7.15 18.67
CA SER A 589 2.29 8.04 19.77
C SER A 589 1.36 8.20 20.98
N LEU A 590 0.78 7.10 21.45
CA LEU A 590 0.90 6.82 22.88
C LEU A 590 2.30 6.22 23.12
N SER A 591 3.19 7.00 23.72
CA SER A 591 4.33 6.43 24.45
C SER A 591 3.77 5.79 25.72
N ALA A 592 3.25 4.57 25.58
CA ALA A 592 2.60 3.86 26.67
C ALA A 592 3.57 3.78 27.87
N PHE A 593 3.15 4.30 29.01
CA PHE A 593 3.87 4.12 30.27
C PHE A 593 3.68 2.66 30.71
N SER A 594 4.43 1.75 30.09
CA SER A 594 4.50 0.37 30.55
C SER A 594 5.05 0.37 31.97
N SER A 595 4.24 -0.07 32.92
CA SER A 595 4.71 -0.37 34.27
C SER A 595 5.77 -1.47 34.18
N VAL A 596 6.91 -1.26 34.82
CA VAL A 596 8.01 -2.24 34.80
C VAL A 596 7.53 -3.54 35.43
N GLY A 597 7.66 -4.64 34.70
CA GLY A 597 7.18 -5.94 35.13
C GLY A 597 8.08 -6.59 36.18
N LEU A 598 7.50 -7.46 37.00
CA LEU A 598 8.26 -8.34 37.90
C LEU A 598 9.24 -9.25 37.13
N THR A 599 8.95 -9.52 35.86
CA THR A 599 9.84 -10.21 34.90
C THR A 599 11.10 -9.43 34.60
N ASP A 600 11.04 -8.11 34.57
CA ASP A 600 12.12 -7.24 34.11
C ASP A 600 13.08 -6.96 35.26
N MET A 601 12.50 -6.83 36.47
CA MET A 601 13.22 -6.83 37.75
C MET A 601 13.71 -8.23 38.17
N ARG A 602 13.44 -9.30 37.41
CA ARG A 602 13.79 -10.69 37.80
C ARG A 602 15.25 -10.90 38.20
N PRO A 603 16.28 -10.33 37.51
CA PRO A 603 17.67 -10.47 37.95
C PRO A 603 17.91 -9.86 39.33
N ALA A 604 17.34 -8.67 39.61
CA ALA A 604 17.44 -7.99 40.89
C ALA A 604 16.67 -8.71 42.00
N VAL A 605 15.45 -9.19 41.71
CA VAL A 605 14.65 -9.99 42.67
C VAL A 605 15.32 -11.34 42.97
N LEU A 606 15.94 -12.00 41.99
CA LEU A 606 16.73 -13.21 42.23
C LEU A 606 18.02 -12.90 43.00
N ALA A 607 18.73 -11.81 42.72
CA ALA A 607 19.90 -11.40 43.50
C ALA A 607 19.52 -11.07 44.95
N ALA A 608 18.41 -10.36 45.17
CA ALA A 608 17.86 -10.08 46.49
C ALA A 608 17.33 -11.33 47.20
N LEU A 609 16.78 -12.31 46.48
CA LEU A 609 16.29 -13.58 47.03
C LEU A 609 17.43 -14.56 47.32
N TYR A 610 18.48 -14.61 46.50
CA TYR A 610 19.71 -15.34 46.83
C TYR A 610 20.47 -14.65 47.97
N GLY A 611 20.49 -13.31 47.99
CA GLY A 611 21.03 -12.52 49.09
C GLY A 611 20.25 -12.77 50.39
N LEU A 612 18.92 -12.81 50.33
CA LEU A 612 18.05 -13.17 51.47
C LEU A 612 18.17 -14.64 51.84
N ILE A 613 18.34 -15.59 50.92
CA ILE A 613 18.54 -17.00 51.25
C ILE A 613 19.95 -17.25 51.82
N LEU A 614 20.97 -16.54 51.35
CA LEU A 614 22.32 -16.59 51.92
C LEU A 614 22.35 -15.91 53.29
N ALA A 615 21.74 -14.72 53.41
CA ALA A 615 21.56 -14.05 54.68
C ALA A 615 20.67 -14.86 55.63
N ILE A 616 19.66 -15.60 55.16
CA ILE A 616 18.84 -16.53 55.95
C ILE A 616 19.59 -17.83 56.20
N ALA A 617 20.58 -18.25 55.41
CA ALA A 617 21.43 -19.40 55.73
C ALA A 617 22.43 -19.04 56.85
N VAL A 618 23.09 -17.88 56.74
CA VAL A 618 23.92 -17.31 57.82
C VAL A 618 23.07 -17.00 59.05
N LEU A 619 21.93 -16.32 58.87
CA LEU A 619 21.02 -16.02 59.96
C LEU A 619 20.34 -17.28 60.50
N LEU A 620 20.14 -18.38 59.77
CA LEU A 620 19.68 -19.66 60.33
C LEU A 620 20.78 -20.38 61.10
N VAL A 621 22.06 -20.20 60.74
CA VAL A 621 23.18 -20.54 61.64
C VAL A 621 23.11 -19.69 62.92
N GLU A 622 22.66 -18.43 62.85
CA GLU A 622 22.37 -17.59 64.03
C GLU A 622 20.97 -17.77 64.68
N ILE A 623 19.98 -18.40 64.01
CA ILE A 623 18.56 -18.48 64.41
C ILE A 623 18.14 -19.89 64.82
N ALA A 624 18.77 -20.95 64.31
CA ALA A 624 18.87 -22.19 65.08
C ALA A 624 19.48 -21.93 66.47
N HIS A 625 20.27 -20.85 66.57
CA HIS A 625 20.84 -20.27 67.79
C HIS A 625 19.97 -19.16 68.45
N LYS A 626 18.80 -18.76 67.91
CA LYS A 626 18.03 -17.59 68.44
C LYS A 626 16.49 -17.60 68.35
N HIS A 627 15.84 -18.33 67.44
CA HIS A 627 14.36 -18.48 67.37
C HIS A 627 13.98 -19.87 66.85
N LEU A 628 13.34 -20.80 67.57
CA LEU A 628 12.78 -20.82 68.94
C LEU A 628 11.58 -19.93 69.28
N VAL A 629 11.25 -18.86 68.54
CA VAL A 629 10.07 -18.00 68.83
C VAL A 629 9.41 -17.55 67.51
N VAL A 630 8.11 -17.84 67.35
CA VAL A 630 7.39 -17.85 66.04
C VAL A 630 6.39 -16.66 65.89
N SER A 631 5.89 -16.44 64.66
CA SER A 631 5.23 -15.22 64.15
C SER A 631 3.69 -15.32 63.87
N PRO A 632 2.97 -14.20 63.55
CA PRO A 632 1.48 -14.11 63.49
C PRO A 632 0.85 -13.89 62.06
N MET A 633 -0.50 -13.79 61.91
CA MET A 633 -1.25 -13.42 60.65
C MET A 633 -2.81 -13.08 60.87
N PRO A 634 -3.79 -12.96 59.90
CA PRO A 634 -4.13 -11.74 59.05
C PRO A 634 -5.61 -11.49 58.47
N LYS A 635 -5.83 -10.44 57.59
CA LYS A 635 -6.84 -10.24 56.45
C LYS A 635 -8.36 -9.87 56.74
N ILE A 636 -9.36 -9.59 55.81
CA ILE A 636 -9.60 -9.83 54.34
C ILE A 636 -10.36 -8.76 53.41
N GLU A 637 -11.63 -8.94 52.90
CA GLU A 637 -12.26 -8.32 51.66
C GLU A 637 -13.83 -8.09 51.71
N SER A 638 -14.66 -7.58 50.74
CA SER A 638 -14.67 -6.50 49.65
C SER A 638 -15.99 -6.49 48.74
N ARG A 639 -16.21 -5.50 47.81
CA ARG A 639 -17.23 -5.37 46.66
C ARG A 639 -18.55 -4.56 46.92
N LYS A 640 -19.52 -4.18 46.02
CA LYS A 640 -19.97 -4.58 44.61
C LYS A 640 -20.69 -3.45 43.74
N ASN A 641 -21.76 -3.72 42.92
CA ASN A 641 -22.20 -2.97 41.67
C ASN A 641 -23.75 -2.83 41.38
N MET A 642 -24.24 -2.03 40.36
CA MET A 642 -25.05 -2.44 39.11
C MET A 642 -26.36 -1.67 38.54
N ARG A 643 -26.46 -1.39 37.19
CA ARG A 643 -27.60 -1.25 36.14
C ARG A 643 -28.80 -0.18 36.19
N VAL A 644 -29.77 -0.01 35.21
CA VAL A 644 -29.84 0.27 33.70
C VAL A 644 -31.30 0.27 33.04
N ASP A 645 -31.53 0.90 31.83
CA ASP A 645 -32.55 0.66 30.71
C ASP A 645 -33.69 1.67 30.21
N ILE A 646 -34.52 1.33 29.17
CA ILE A 646 -35.16 2.18 28.07
C ILE A 646 -36.63 1.76 27.62
N LYS A 647 -37.52 2.65 27.03
CA LYS A 647 -38.60 2.35 25.96
C LYS A 647 -39.56 3.55 25.54
N ILE A 648 -40.66 3.41 24.73
CA ILE A 648 -40.75 3.45 23.23
C ILE A 648 -42.22 3.61 22.60
N ILE A 649 -42.51 4.58 21.66
CA ILE A 649 -43.66 4.77 20.64
C ILE A 649 -45.16 4.46 21.00
N PRO A 650 -46.25 4.40 20.13
CA PRO A 650 -46.69 4.98 18.80
C PRO A 650 -48.13 5.66 18.89
N PHE A 651 -49.13 5.80 17.95
CA PHE A 651 -49.44 5.71 16.47
C PHE A 651 -50.73 6.54 16.09
N GLY A 652 -51.26 6.52 14.83
CA GLY A 652 -52.62 7.04 14.44
C GLY A 652 -53.10 6.85 12.97
N LYS A 653 -54.43 6.97 12.66
CA LYS A 653 -55.08 6.89 11.29
C LYS A 653 -56.61 7.18 11.30
N GLU A 654 -57.24 7.59 10.16
CA GLU A 654 -58.49 6.93 9.63
C GLU A 654 -59.12 7.35 8.24
N PHE A 655 -59.26 8.60 7.76
CA PHE A 655 -60.28 8.83 6.68
C PHE A 655 -59.95 8.49 5.19
N ASN A 656 -58.74 8.70 4.67
CA ASN A 656 -58.31 8.46 3.25
C ASN A 656 -58.40 6.98 2.75
N LEU A 657 -59.15 6.13 3.45
CA LEU A 657 -58.78 4.75 3.71
C LEU A 657 -59.54 3.67 2.95
N LYS A 658 -60.33 3.94 1.90
CA LYS A 658 -60.74 2.81 1.04
C LYS A 658 -59.53 2.36 0.20
N PHE A 659 -59.10 3.24 -0.71
CA PHE A 659 -57.85 3.11 -1.45
C PHE A 659 -56.62 2.96 -0.52
N ALA A 660 -56.54 3.72 0.59
CA ALA A 660 -55.45 3.58 1.55
C ALA A 660 -55.61 2.46 2.61
N LYS A 661 -56.70 1.68 2.65
CA LYS A 661 -56.70 0.37 3.34
C LYS A 661 -56.19 -0.71 2.41
N GLU A 662 -56.56 -0.69 1.13
CA GLU A 662 -56.01 -1.60 0.10
C GLU A 662 -54.50 -1.38 -0.09
N ILE A 663 -54.04 -0.14 -0.32
CA ILE A 663 -52.61 0.15 -0.45
C ILE A 663 -51.86 -0.11 0.86
N SER A 664 -52.44 0.22 2.03
CA SER A 664 -51.79 -0.04 3.32
C SER A 664 -51.78 -1.51 3.73
N SER A 665 -52.66 -2.38 3.21
CA SER A 665 -52.59 -3.83 3.46
C SER A 665 -51.44 -4.48 2.69
N THR A 666 -50.96 -3.84 1.61
CA THR A 666 -49.71 -4.19 0.91
C THR A 666 -48.45 -3.53 1.50
N GLY A 667 -48.58 -2.82 2.63
CA GLY A 667 -47.47 -2.21 3.37
C GLY A 667 -47.03 -0.81 2.89
N ILE A 668 -47.68 -0.26 1.87
CA ILE A 668 -47.33 1.05 1.28
C ILE A 668 -48.03 2.18 2.06
N ARG A 669 -47.33 3.31 2.27
CA ARG A 669 -47.89 4.53 2.86
C ARG A 669 -48.32 5.52 1.77
N SER A 670 -49.55 5.99 1.83
CA SER A 670 -50.10 7.05 0.97
C SER A 670 -50.41 8.31 1.78
N ALA A 671 -50.04 9.48 1.25
CA ALA A 671 -50.43 10.78 1.78
C ALA A 671 -51.15 11.60 0.70
N HIS A 672 -52.15 12.39 1.08
CA HIS A 672 -52.90 13.24 0.17
C HIS A 672 -52.35 14.67 0.25
N LEU A 673 -51.89 15.23 -0.86
CA LEU A 673 -51.22 16.53 -0.89
C LEU A 673 -51.97 17.47 -1.84
N THR A 674 -52.54 18.56 -1.30
CA THR A 674 -53.34 19.55 -2.06
C THR A 674 -52.56 20.81 -2.43
N HIS A 675 -51.36 21.01 -1.89
CA HIS A 675 -50.41 22.07 -2.29
C HIS A 675 -48.99 21.51 -2.35
N LEU A 676 -48.22 21.92 -3.36
CA LEU A 676 -46.91 21.37 -3.70
C LEU A 676 -45.75 22.17 -3.08
N GLU A 677 -45.79 22.39 -1.75
CA GLU A 677 -44.75 23.13 -1.03
C GLU A 677 -43.73 22.23 -0.31
N ASN A 678 -42.43 22.50 -0.57
CA ASN A 678 -41.27 22.20 0.29
C ASN A 678 -41.08 20.79 0.89
N THR A 679 -41.49 19.72 0.19
CA THR A 679 -41.15 18.34 0.58
C THR A 679 -39.71 17.94 0.17
N LYS A 680 -38.71 18.23 1.02
CA LYS A 680 -37.31 17.79 0.80
C LYS A 680 -36.98 16.36 1.24
N GLU A 681 -37.92 15.66 1.88
CA GLU A 681 -37.70 14.31 2.47
C GLU A 681 -38.75 13.27 2.03
N THR A 682 -38.72 12.83 0.76
CA THR A 682 -39.29 11.53 0.33
C THR A 682 -38.64 11.06 -0.98
N SER A 683 -37.90 9.95 -0.97
CA SER A 683 -37.22 9.39 -2.14
C SER A 683 -38.07 8.44 -3.01
N ASP A 684 -39.23 8.00 -2.50
CA ASP A 684 -39.97 6.84 -3.03
C ASP A 684 -41.42 7.12 -3.40
N THR A 685 -41.78 8.39 -3.56
CA THR A 685 -43.11 8.82 -3.99
C THR A 685 -43.31 8.64 -5.50
N LEU A 686 -44.42 8.02 -5.89
CA LEU A 686 -44.90 7.91 -7.27
C LEU A 686 -46.03 8.94 -7.47
N PHE A 687 -45.89 9.78 -8.49
CA PHE A 687 -46.95 10.70 -8.94
C PHE A 687 -47.78 10.01 -10.03
N LEU A 688 -49.10 10.13 -9.92
CA LEU A 688 -50.08 9.63 -10.89
C LEU A 688 -50.87 10.83 -11.43
N VAL A 689 -50.96 10.96 -12.76
CA VAL A 689 -51.72 12.02 -13.44
C VAL A 689 -52.53 11.39 -14.56
N ASP A 690 -53.80 11.77 -14.67
CA ASP A 690 -54.63 11.47 -15.84
C ASP A 690 -54.56 12.65 -16.81
N LEU A 691 -54.18 12.39 -18.07
CA LEU A 691 -54.02 13.42 -19.10
C LEU A 691 -55.35 13.89 -19.70
N ASP A 692 -56.44 13.13 -19.50
CA ASP A 692 -57.78 13.53 -19.93
C ASP A 692 -58.45 14.51 -18.92
N CYS A 693 -57.85 14.75 -17.75
CA CYS A 693 -58.28 15.80 -16.81
C CYS A 693 -57.74 17.19 -17.19
N ALA A 694 -58.58 18.23 -17.12
CA ALA A 694 -58.24 19.59 -17.56
C ALA A 694 -57.03 20.23 -16.85
N GLU A 695 -56.92 20.06 -15.53
CA GLU A 695 -55.83 20.61 -14.71
C GLU A 695 -54.47 19.94 -14.95
N SER A 696 -54.44 18.76 -15.58
CA SER A 696 -53.22 17.95 -15.76
C SER A 696 -52.10 18.68 -16.52
N ARG A 697 -52.46 19.52 -17.50
CA ARG A 697 -51.51 20.28 -18.31
C ARG A 697 -50.78 21.34 -17.48
N GLU A 698 -51.51 22.06 -16.63
CA GLU A 698 -50.93 23.07 -15.73
C GLU A 698 -50.07 22.43 -14.65
N ILE A 699 -50.51 21.30 -14.08
CA ILE A 699 -49.73 20.51 -13.12
C ILE A 699 -48.42 20.01 -13.75
N LEU A 700 -48.43 19.50 -14.99
CA LEU A 700 -47.24 19.00 -15.66
C LEU A 700 -46.28 20.11 -16.13
N ILE A 701 -46.80 21.27 -16.53
CA ILE A 701 -45.97 22.46 -16.80
C ILE A 701 -45.31 22.94 -15.50
N THR A 702 -46.06 23.02 -14.41
CA THR A 702 -45.57 23.41 -13.07
C THR A 702 -44.57 22.38 -12.52
N ALA A 703 -44.76 21.09 -12.77
CA ALA A 703 -43.81 20.04 -12.43
C ALA A 703 -42.53 20.12 -13.29
N SER A 704 -42.64 20.54 -14.56
CA SER A 704 -41.48 20.77 -15.44
C SER A 704 -40.65 21.97 -14.99
N THR A 705 -41.28 23.12 -14.69
CA THR A 705 -40.58 24.32 -14.21
C THR A 705 -39.94 24.10 -12.83
N ASN A 706 -40.63 23.43 -11.92
CA ASN A 706 -40.12 23.05 -10.60
C ASN A 706 -39.17 21.84 -10.63
N ASN A 707 -38.80 21.34 -11.82
CA ASN A 707 -37.87 20.21 -12.03
C ASN A 707 -38.30 18.87 -11.39
N LEU A 708 -39.57 18.72 -11.03
CA LEU A 708 -40.15 17.53 -10.41
C LEU A 708 -40.28 16.34 -11.39
N LEU A 709 -40.13 16.57 -12.69
CA LEU A 709 -40.06 15.51 -13.71
C LEU A 709 -38.68 14.79 -13.75
N ARG A 710 -37.72 15.14 -12.89
CA ARG A 710 -36.37 14.55 -12.82
C ARG A 710 -36.27 13.49 -11.72
N PHE A 711 -35.33 12.54 -11.87
CA PHE A 711 -34.92 11.61 -10.80
C PHE A 711 -34.64 12.37 -9.48
N PRO A 712 -35.11 11.88 -8.31
CA PRO A 712 -35.65 10.54 -8.03
C PRO A 712 -37.14 10.34 -8.33
N TYR A 713 -37.88 11.40 -8.66
CA TYR A 713 -39.33 11.35 -8.79
C TYR A 713 -39.78 10.48 -9.97
N ARG A 714 -40.85 9.71 -9.76
CA ARG A 714 -41.44 8.79 -10.75
C ARG A 714 -42.83 9.28 -11.10
N TRP A 715 -43.19 9.24 -12.38
CA TRP A 715 -44.49 9.70 -12.87
C TRP A 715 -45.15 8.64 -13.77
N LEU A 716 -46.43 8.39 -13.53
CA LEU A 716 -47.29 7.60 -14.40
C LEU A 716 -48.38 8.52 -14.96
N LEU A 717 -48.44 8.64 -16.29
CA LEU A 717 -49.40 9.44 -17.04
C LEU A 717 -50.40 8.51 -17.72
N LEU A 718 -51.69 8.63 -17.43
CA LEU A 718 -52.75 7.86 -18.08
C LEU A 718 -53.24 8.62 -19.32
N GLU A 719 -53.49 7.92 -20.43
CA GLU A 719 -54.02 8.49 -21.68
C GLU A 719 -55.12 7.58 -22.23
N SER A 720 -56.38 8.00 -22.11
CA SER A 720 -57.56 7.25 -22.60
C SER A 720 -58.18 7.84 -23.87
N SER A 721 -57.94 9.11 -24.20
CA SER A 721 -58.28 9.70 -25.51
C SER A 721 -57.08 9.73 -26.49
N LYS A 722 -57.30 10.17 -27.73
CA LYS A 722 -56.34 10.00 -28.86
C LYS A 722 -55.76 11.32 -29.39
N HIS A 723 -55.75 12.39 -28.58
CA HIS A 723 -55.39 13.74 -29.02
C HIS A 723 -54.15 14.34 -28.34
N GLU A 724 -53.40 15.14 -29.11
CA GLU A 724 -52.35 16.08 -28.66
C GLU A 724 -51.14 15.51 -27.88
N SER A 725 -50.41 14.55 -28.44
CA SER A 725 -49.06 14.21 -27.93
C SER A 725 -48.05 15.37 -27.98
N TYR A 726 -48.34 16.46 -28.71
CA TYR A 726 -47.40 17.57 -28.95
C TYR A 726 -46.98 18.34 -27.68
N PHE A 727 -47.84 18.50 -26.68
CA PHE A 727 -47.45 19.28 -25.48
C PHE A 727 -46.34 18.59 -24.67
N LEU A 728 -46.25 17.25 -24.75
CA LEU A 728 -45.17 16.47 -24.14
C LEU A 728 -43.80 16.79 -24.76
N GLU A 729 -43.75 17.26 -26.01
CA GLU A 729 -42.50 17.70 -26.65
C GLU A 729 -42.00 19.05 -26.11
N ASN A 730 -42.85 19.83 -25.44
CA ASN A 730 -42.46 21.08 -24.76
C ASN A 730 -42.01 20.87 -23.30
N LEU A 731 -42.19 19.67 -22.73
CA LEU A 731 -41.77 19.35 -21.36
C LEU A 731 -40.26 19.00 -21.28
N SER A 732 -39.67 19.22 -20.10
CA SER A 732 -38.25 18.97 -19.79
C SER A 732 -37.93 17.48 -19.49
N LEU A 733 -38.55 16.57 -20.24
CA LEU A 733 -38.46 15.11 -20.11
C LEU A 733 -37.07 14.60 -20.52
N LEU A 734 -36.05 14.80 -19.70
CA LEU A 734 -34.65 14.48 -20.02
C LEU A 734 -34.28 13.01 -19.70
N THR A 735 -33.04 12.61 -19.99
CA THR A 735 -32.57 11.22 -19.83
C THR A 735 -32.79 10.63 -18.44
N GLY A 736 -32.76 11.45 -17.39
CA GLY A 736 -33.04 11.07 -16.00
C GLY A 736 -34.52 11.06 -15.58
N SER A 737 -35.48 11.31 -16.45
CA SER A 737 -36.92 11.37 -16.12
C SER A 737 -37.57 9.97 -16.15
N ASP A 738 -37.95 9.39 -15.00
CA ASP A 738 -38.72 8.12 -14.94
C ASP A 738 -40.22 8.38 -15.12
N VAL A 739 -40.57 8.84 -16.31
CA VAL A 739 -41.94 9.15 -16.74
C VAL A 739 -42.43 8.05 -17.68
N VAL A 740 -43.61 7.49 -17.36
CA VAL A 740 -44.28 6.43 -18.12
C VAL A 740 -45.61 6.95 -18.61
N LEU A 741 -45.84 6.87 -19.93
CA LEU A 741 -47.14 7.04 -20.56
C LEU A 741 -47.85 5.69 -20.62
N ALA A 742 -49.07 5.61 -20.10
CA ALA A 742 -49.93 4.44 -20.11
C ALA A 742 -51.09 4.68 -21.08
N LYS A 743 -50.86 4.35 -22.34
CA LYS A 743 -51.79 4.58 -23.44
C LYS A 743 -52.82 3.46 -23.51
N ARG A 744 -54.10 3.79 -23.45
CA ARG A 744 -55.18 2.82 -23.58
C ARG A 744 -55.29 2.29 -25.01
N ARG A 745 -55.41 0.98 -25.16
CA ARG A 745 -55.86 0.27 -26.36
C ARG A 745 -57.01 -0.65 -25.94
N ASP A 746 -58.23 -0.24 -26.22
CA ASP A 746 -59.48 -0.95 -25.90
C ASP A 746 -59.63 -1.22 -24.38
N LEU A 747 -59.44 -2.47 -23.95
CA LEU A 747 -59.46 -2.90 -22.55
C LEU A 747 -58.06 -2.95 -21.90
N ASN A 748 -56.99 -2.76 -22.67
CA ASN A 748 -55.60 -2.92 -22.24
C ASN A 748 -54.88 -1.57 -22.16
N PHE A 749 -53.79 -1.51 -21.41
CA PHE A 749 -52.87 -0.37 -21.40
C PHE A 749 -51.49 -0.78 -21.94
N GLU A 750 -50.96 0.00 -22.88
CA GLU A 750 -49.58 -0.06 -23.33
C GLU A 750 -48.75 0.95 -22.54
N LEU A 751 -47.69 0.46 -21.88
CA LEU A 751 -46.80 1.30 -21.09
C LEU A 751 -45.56 1.65 -21.92
N GLN A 752 -45.32 2.94 -22.11
CA GLN A 752 -44.15 3.48 -22.82
C GLN A 752 -43.39 4.46 -21.92
N GLU A 753 -42.09 4.27 -21.75
CA GLU A 753 -41.22 5.28 -21.14
C GLU A 753 -40.89 6.37 -22.16
N ILE A 754 -41.08 7.64 -21.75
CA ILE A 754 -40.85 8.82 -22.59
C ILE A 754 -39.68 9.66 -22.06
N TYR A 755 -38.74 10.02 -22.94
CA TYR A 755 -37.58 10.87 -22.59
C TYR A 755 -36.88 11.46 -23.83
N LYS A 756 -36.08 12.51 -23.63
CA LYS A 756 -35.19 13.15 -24.60
C LYS A 756 -33.74 12.96 -24.19
N ILE A 757 -32.82 13.11 -25.16
CA ILE A 757 -31.37 13.14 -24.87
C ILE A 757 -30.96 14.54 -24.38
N SER A 758 -31.29 15.58 -25.16
CA SER A 758 -31.18 17.00 -24.81
C SER A 758 -32.55 17.68 -24.91
N ASN A 759 -32.72 18.90 -24.36
CA ASN A 759 -33.99 19.64 -24.47
C ASN A 759 -34.40 19.89 -25.94
N SER A 760 -33.42 20.16 -26.80
CA SER A 760 -33.54 20.32 -28.26
C SER A 760 -33.68 19.01 -29.04
N GLY A 761 -33.60 17.86 -28.37
CA GLY A 761 -33.70 16.55 -28.99
C GLY A 761 -35.15 16.07 -29.14
N PRO A 762 -35.46 15.27 -30.17
CA PRO A 762 -36.79 14.68 -30.34
C PRO A 762 -37.11 13.69 -29.23
N LEU A 763 -38.39 13.62 -28.84
CA LEU A 763 -38.87 12.71 -27.81
C LEU A 763 -38.66 11.24 -28.25
N LYS A 764 -38.22 10.40 -27.32
CA LYS A 764 -37.97 8.97 -27.51
C LYS A 764 -38.95 8.17 -26.66
N TYR A 765 -39.59 7.22 -27.33
CA TYR A 765 -40.54 6.29 -26.77
C TYR A 765 -39.87 4.91 -26.65
N SER A 766 -40.00 4.26 -25.51
CA SER A 766 -39.45 2.92 -25.26
C SER A 766 -40.50 2.06 -24.57
N ILE A 767 -40.89 0.93 -25.18
CA ILE A 767 -41.93 0.06 -24.60
C ILE A 767 -41.45 -0.49 -23.26
N ARG A 768 -42.20 -0.19 -22.21
CA ARG A 768 -42.01 -0.70 -20.85
C ARG A 768 -42.77 -2.00 -20.64
N GLY A 769 -43.94 -2.14 -21.24
CA GLY A 769 -44.73 -3.36 -21.13
C GLY A 769 -46.21 -3.18 -21.47
N TYR A 770 -47.00 -4.17 -21.08
CA TYR A 770 -48.45 -4.19 -21.30
C TYR A 770 -49.18 -4.55 -20.00
N TYR A 771 -50.38 -3.99 -19.81
CA TYR A 771 -51.27 -4.33 -18.71
C TYR A 771 -52.63 -4.80 -19.25
N ASN A 772 -52.97 -6.04 -18.92
CA ASN A 772 -54.21 -6.73 -19.27
C ASN A 772 -54.61 -7.56 -18.03
N GLY A 773 -55.14 -6.90 -17.01
CA GLY A 773 -55.38 -7.45 -15.66
C GLY A 773 -54.11 -7.77 -14.85
N SER A 774 -53.01 -8.12 -15.51
CA SER A 774 -51.68 -8.30 -14.93
C SER A 774 -50.62 -7.50 -15.70
N LEU A 775 -49.52 -7.15 -15.02
CA LEU A 775 -48.44 -6.31 -15.55
C LEU A 775 -47.32 -7.15 -16.16
N PHE A 776 -47.18 -7.09 -17.49
CA PHE A 776 -46.11 -7.71 -18.23
C PHE A 776 -45.00 -6.69 -18.53
N ASP A 777 -43.96 -6.63 -17.69
CA ASP A 777 -42.76 -5.79 -17.90
C ASP A 777 -41.85 -6.44 -18.95
N VAL A 778 -41.64 -5.74 -20.07
CA VAL A 778 -40.90 -6.24 -21.25
C VAL A 778 -39.46 -5.69 -21.28
N ARG A 779 -39.06 -4.88 -20.29
CA ARG A 779 -37.73 -4.25 -20.28
C ARG A 779 -36.62 -5.26 -19.99
N PRO A 780 -35.50 -5.25 -20.75
CA PRO A 780 -34.38 -6.16 -20.50
C PRO A 780 -33.65 -5.85 -19.17
N HIS A 781 -33.72 -4.61 -18.67
CA HIS A 781 -33.07 -4.14 -17.45
C HIS A 781 -33.99 -3.17 -16.68
N ARG A 782 -34.13 -3.39 -15.36
CA ARG A 782 -35.01 -2.58 -14.48
C ARG A 782 -34.39 -1.24 -14.09
N GLU A 783 -33.07 -1.10 -14.18
CA GLU A 783 -32.32 0.08 -13.76
C GLU A 783 -32.32 1.17 -14.86
N LEU A 784 -32.86 2.36 -14.53
CA LEU A 784 -33.10 3.47 -15.48
C LEU A 784 -31.87 3.82 -16.34
N PHE A 785 -30.76 4.16 -15.67
CA PHE A 785 -29.51 4.57 -16.32
C PHE A 785 -28.77 3.42 -17.03
N ARG A 786 -29.12 2.16 -16.74
CA ARG A 786 -28.56 0.98 -17.42
C ARG A 786 -29.22 0.75 -18.78
N ARG A 787 -30.54 0.95 -18.89
CA ARG A 787 -31.26 0.87 -20.18
C ARG A 787 -31.07 2.13 -21.04
N ARG A 788 -31.05 3.32 -20.43
CA ARG A 788 -30.79 4.60 -21.13
C ARG A 788 -29.30 4.91 -21.33
N ARG A 789 -28.44 3.88 -21.37
CA ARG A 789 -26.98 4.01 -21.41
C ARG A 789 -26.44 4.57 -22.75
N ASN A 790 -27.17 4.38 -23.85
CA ASN A 790 -26.73 4.78 -25.19
C ASN A 790 -27.21 6.21 -25.54
N LEU A 791 -26.27 7.16 -25.60
CA LEU A 791 -26.51 8.56 -25.98
C LEU A 791 -26.53 8.81 -27.50
N MET A 792 -26.53 7.75 -28.32
CA MET A 792 -26.75 7.81 -29.78
C MET A 792 -25.82 8.80 -30.51
N ARG A 793 -24.54 8.84 -30.12
CA ARG A 793 -23.50 9.77 -30.62
C ARG A 793 -23.75 11.25 -30.34
N HIS A 794 -24.67 11.60 -29.45
CA HIS A 794 -24.80 12.99 -28.96
C HIS A 794 -23.46 13.49 -28.42
N ALA A 795 -23.15 14.76 -28.71
CA ALA A 795 -21.91 15.38 -28.27
C ALA A 795 -21.94 15.64 -26.76
N LEU A 796 -20.82 15.39 -26.08
CA LEU A 796 -20.58 15.84 -24.71
C LEU A 796 -19.23 16.55 -24.66
N THR A 797 -19.23 17.76 -24.11
CA THR A 797 -18.02 18.57 -24.02
C THR A 797 -17.38 18.46 -22.63
N MET A 798 -16.14 17.95 -22.60
CA MET A 798 -15.33 17.83 -21.38
C MET A 798 -14.27 18.94 -21.33
N ALA A 799 -14.32 19.77 -20.29
CA ALA A 799 -13.26 20.72 -19.96
C ALA A 799 -12.14 20.04 -19.15
N ASN A 800 -10.89 20.22 -19.56
CA ASN A 800 -9.73 19.55 -18.99
C ASN A 800 -8.75 20.58 -18.42
N VAL A 801 -8.23 20.32 -17.22
CA VAL A 801 -7.25 21.23 -16.60
C VAL A 801 -5.84 20.66 -16.62
N ILE A 802 -4.96 21.40 -17.30
CA ILE A 802 -3.55 21.10 -17.55
C ILE A 802 -2.70 22.13 -16.80
N GLN A 803 -1.68 21.66 -16.06
CA GLN A 803 -0.94 22.47 -15.09
C GLN A 803 0.58 22.45 -15.28
N ASP A 804 1.18 21.34 -15.78
CA ASP A 804 2.65 21.26 -15.91
C ASP A 804 3.19 21.78 -17.26
N SER A 805 2.47 21.60 -18.38
CA SER A 805 2.97 22.03 -19.70
C SER A 805 1.88 22.28 -20.76
N ASN A 806 2.08 23.29 -21.62
CA ASN A 806 1.27 23.49 -22.82
C ASN A 806 1.46 22.39 -23.87
N THR A 807 2.53 21.58 -23.80
CA THR A 807 2.69 20.39 -24.66
C THR A 807 1.76 19.24 -24.23
N THR A 808 1.39 19.16 -22.94
CA THR A 808 0.59 18.05 -22.39
C THR A 808 -0.66 17.74 -23.21
N GLN A 809 -1.34 18.76 -23.76
CA GLN A 809 -2.56 18.60 -24.56
C GLN A 809 -2.38 17.66 -25.76
N TYR A 810 -1.18 17.60 -26.35
CA TYR A 810 -0.85 16.72 -27.48
C TYR A 810 -0.41 15.33 -27.04
N HIS A 811 0.00 15.16 -25.78
CA HIS A 811 0.56 13.92 -25.22
C HIS A 811 -0.33 13.27 -24.15
N LEU A 812 -1.63 13.59 -24.10
CA LEU A 812 -2.60 12.96 -23.17
C LEU A 812 -2.78 11.45 -23.44
N GLU A 813 -2.67 11.04 -24.70
CA GLU A 813 -2.72 9.62 -25.12
C GLU A 813 -1.34 8.93 -25.09
N ASP A 814 -0.26 9.72 -25.09
CA ASP A 814 1.11 9.21 -25.22
C ASP A 814 1.62 8.58 -23.91
N ARG A 815 2.30 7.44 -24.06
CA ARG A 815 2.89 6.67 -22.97
C ARG A 815 4.34 7.05 -22.67
N LEU A 816 5.05 7.65 -23.63
CA LEU A 816 6.47 7.97 -23.50
C LEU A 816 6.67 9.10 -22.48
N GLU A 817 5.93 10.20 -22.61
CA GLU A 817 5.97 11.33 -21.67
C GLU A 817 5.06 11.14 -20.44
N GLY A 818 5.24 10.03 -19.72
CA GLY A 818 4.51 9.75 -18.48
C GLY A 818 4.88 10.63 -17.29
N GLN A 819 5.52 11.79 -17.50
CA GLN A 819 6.10 12.66 -16.47
C GLN A 819 5.33 13.98 -16.22
N HIS A 820 4.60 14.47 -17.23
CA HIS A 820 3.80 15.69 -17.14
C HIS A 820 2.33 15.36 -16.86
N ASP A 821 1.70 16.11 -15.96
CA ASP A 821 0.27 16.13 -15.71
C ASP A 821 -0.36 14.74 -15.49
N ALA A 822 0.33 13.83 -14.79
CA ALA A 822 -0.09 12.43 -14.65
C ALA A 822 -1.55 12.26 -14.16
N ILE A 823 -2.02 13.16 -13.29
CA ILE A 823 -3.41 13.21 -12.81
C ILE A 823 -4.38 13.73 -13.87
N ALA A 824 -4.02 14.71 -14.69
CA ALA A 824 -4.86 15.13 -15.81
C ALA A 824 -4.95 14.01 -16.87
N LYS A 825 -3.82 13.35 -17.19
CA LYS A 825 -3.78 12.19 -18.10
C LYS A 825 -4.70 11.05 -17.61
N MET A 826 -4.58 10.63 -16.35
CA MET A 826 -5.47 9.62 -15.76
C MET A 826 -6.95 10.05 -15.80
N SER A 827 -7.24 11.32 -15.50
CA SER A 827 -8.62 11.81 -15.43
C SER A 827 -9.28 11.93 -16.80
N TRP A 828 -8.55 12.47 -17.77
CA TRP A 828 -8.95 12.53 -19.17
C TRP A 828 -9.23 11.11 -19.72
N MET A 829 -8.38 10.12 -19.43
CA MET A 829 -8.61 8.72 -19.85
C MET A 829 -9.91 8.14 -19.26
N VAL A 830 -10.21 8.40 -17.98
CA VAL A 830 -11.44 7.92 -17.33
C VAL A 830 -12.69 8.60 -17.91
N VAL A 831 -12.64 9.89 -18.25
CA VAL A 831 -13.77 10.56 -18.91
C VAL A 831 -13.96 10.08 -20.34
N LYS A 832 -12.89 9.90 -21.13
CA LYS A 832 -12.97 9.29 -22.47
C LYS A 832 -13.58 7.90 -22.43
N LEU A 833 -13.14 7.05 -21.49
CA LEU A 833 -13.74 5.73 -21.24
C LEU A 833 -15.23 5.82 -20.86
N ALA A 834 -15.65 6.83 -20.10
CA ALA A 834 -17.07 7.03 -19.78
C ALA A 834 -17.88 7.42 -21.03
N PHE A 835 -17.34 8.24 -21.93
CA PHE A 835 -18.01 8.62 -23.18
C PHE A 835 -18.11 7.44 -24.15
N GLU A 836 -17.05 6.65 -24.29
CA GLU A 836 -17.07 5.37 -25.03
C GLU A 836 -18.11 4.41 -24.43
N MET A 837 -18.16 4.30 -23.10
CA MET A 837 -19.17 3.49 -22.41
C MET A 837 -20.61 3.98 -22.64
N LEU A 838 -20.83 5.27 -22.90
CA LEU A 838 -22.13 5.88 -23.18
C LEU A 838 -22.47 6.02 -24.67
N ASN A 839 -21.55 5.69 -25.58
CA ASN A 839 -21.66 5.98 -27.02
C ASN A 839 -21.97 7.48 -27.27
N ALA A 840 -21.30 8.37 -26.55
CA ALA A 840 -21.29 9.81 -26.78
C ALA A 840 -20.15 10.20 -27.74
N THR A 841 -20.25 11.34 -28.42
CA THR A 841 -19.11 11.90 -29.16
C THR A 841 -18.35 12.91 -28.29
N PRO A 842 -17.03 12.71 -28.04
CA PRO A 842 -16.24 13.65 -27.26
C PRO A 842 -16.05 14.98 -27.98
N GLN A 843 -16.25 16.07 -27.26
CA GLN A 843 -15.64 17.37 -27.54
C GLN A 843 -14.74 17.77 -26.37
N TYR A 844 -13.65 18.49 -26.65
CA TYR A 844 -12.62 18.81 -25.66
C TYR A 844 -12.42 20.32 -25.55
N ILE A 845 -12.41 20.83 -24.31
CA ILE A 845 -11.90 22.16 -23.98
C ILE A 845 -10.69 21.98 -23.06
N PHE A 846 -9.69 22.85 -23.19
CA PHE A 846 -8.51 22.89 -22.33
C PHE A 846 -8.45 24.21 -21.57
N SER A 847 -8.08 24.15 -20.30
CA SER A 847 -7.98 25.30 -19.41
C SER A 847 -6.79 25.12 -18.45
N HIS A 848 -6.20 26.22 -17.99
CA HIS A 848 -5.09 26.17 -17.03
C HIS A 848 -5.52 26.29 -15.57
N ARG A 849 -6.83 26.50 -15.32
CA ARG A 849 -7.39 26.82 -14.00
C ARG A 849 -8.60 25.95 -13.72
N TRP A 850 -8.68 25.34 -12.53
CA TRP A 850 -9.88 24.61 -12.10
C TRP A 850 -11.10 25.53 -12.03
N GLY A 851 -10.90 26.76 -11.59
CA GLY A 851 -11.91 27.80 -11.56
C GLY A 851 -12.11 28.35 -10.15
N TYR A 852 -11.90 29.65 -10.04
CA TYR A 852 -11.86 30.41 -8.80
C TYR A 852 -12.56 31.75 -9.02
N LYS A 853 -13.16 32.32 -7.97
CA LYS A 853 -13.79 33.64 -8.07
C LYS A 853 -12.71 34.72 -8.18
N GLN A 854 -12.72 35.49 -9.26
CA GLN A 854 -11.91 36.69 -9.46
C GLN A 854 -12.88 37.86 -9.62
N ASN A 855 -12.83 38.83 -8.69
CA ASN A 855 -13.78 39.94 -8.60
C ASN A 855 -15.25 39.47 -8.65
N GLY A 856 -15.55 38.39 -7.93
CA GLY A 856 -16.88 37.76 -7.86
C GLY A 856 -17.26 36.84 -9.03
N ARG A 857 -16.64 36.97 -10.21
CA ARG A 857 -16.90 36.11 -11.37
C ARG A 857 -16.08 34.82 -11.32
N TRP A 858 -16.66 33.71 -11.79
CA TRP A 858 -15.91 32.46 -11.96
C TRP A 858 -14.90 32.58 -13.10
N SER A 859 -14.00 31.59 -13.18
CA SER A 859 -12.95 31.50 -14.19
C SER A 859 -12.70 30.04 -14.57
N GLY A 860 -11.99 29.80 -15.67
CA GLY A 860 -11.54 28.47 -16.10
C GLY A 860 -12.68 27.44 -16.21
N MET A 861 -12.39 26.18 -15.88
CA MET A 861 -13.32 25.07 -16.06
C MET A 861 -14.69 25.23 -15.34
N ILE A 862 -14.77 25.90 -14.19
CA ILE A 862 -16.08 26.20 -13.56
C ILE A 862 -16.88 27.24 -14.37
N ASP A 863 -16.22 28.23 -14.99
CA ASP A 863 -16.87 29.18 -15.90
C ASP A 863 -17.31 28.51 -17.21
N ASP A 864 -16.52 27.57 -17.73
CA ASP A 864 -16.89 26.76 -18.90
C ASP A 864 -18.17 25.93 -18.64
N ILE A 865 -18.29 25.32 -17.46
CA ILE A 865 -19.46 24.52 -17.06
C ILE A 865 -20.67 25.40 -16.74
N LEU A 866 -20.47 26.57 -16.10
CA LEU A 866 -21.55 27.50 -15.76
C LEU A 866 -22.20 28.11 -16.99
N ASN A 867 -21.39 28.56 -17.96
CA ASN A 867 -21.85 29.19 -19.20
C ASN A 867 -22.29 28.18 -20.28
N GLY A 868 -22.28 26.87 -19.99
CA GLY A 868 -22.67 25.84 -20.95
C GLY A 868 -21.68 25.63 -22.10
N ARG A 869 -20.42 26.08 -21.97
CA ARG A 869 -19.34 25.71 -22.91
C ARG A 869 -18.90 24.25 -22.73
N ALA A 870 -19.02 23.72 -21.52
CA ALA A 870 -18.74 22.31 -21.20
C ALA A 870 -19.88 21.67 -20.38
N ASP A 871 -20.17 20.40 -20.65
CA ASP A 871 -21.14 19.61 -19.88
C ASP A 871 -20.56 19.15 -18.53
N LEU A 872 -19.25 18.88 -18.50
CA LEU A 872 -18.50 18.42 -17.33
C LEU A 872 -17.02 18.81 -17.39
N GLY A 873 -16.34 18.74 -16.25
CA GLY A 873 -14.88 18.83 -16.15
C GLY A 873 -14.23 17.46 -15.97
N SER A 874 -12.96 17.30 -16.32
CA SER A 874 -12.26 16.02 -16.14
C SER A 874 -11.56 15.88 -14.79
N ASN A 875 -10.90 16.92 -14.26
CA ASN A 875 -10.14 16.84 -13.02
C ASN A 875 -10.36 18.06 -12.13
N CYS A 876 -11.15 17.94 -11.05
CA CYS A 876 -11.38 19.05 -10.12
C CYS A 876 -11.32 18.61 -8.64
N ALA A 877 -10.61 19.38 -7.82
CA ALA A 877 -10.72 19.27 -6.37
C ALA A 877 -12.08 19.80 -5.88
N ILE A 878 -12.69 19.08 -4.95
CA ILE A 878 -13.94 19.47 -4.30
C ILE A 878 -13.68 20.69 -3.40
N TYR A 879 -14.49 21.74 -3.55
CA TYR A 879 -14.42 22.95 -2.73
C TYR A 879 -15.82 23.47 -2.38
N THR A 880 -15.99 24.03 -1.18
CA THR A 880 -17.29 24.46 -0.64
C THR A 880 -17.98 25.47 -1.55
N GLU A 881 -17.31 26.55 -1.96
CA GLU A 881 -17.91 27.53 -2.87
C GLU A 881 -18.24 26.98 -4.27
N ARG A 882 -17.62 25.87 -4.68
CA ARG A 882 -17.97 25.20 -5.96
C ARG A 882 -19.24 24.37 -5.81
N LEU A 883 -19.54 23.84 -4.61
CA LEU A 883 -20.76 23.09 -4.32
C LEU A 883 -22.03 23.95 -4.40
N ASP A 884 -21.93 25.27 -4.55
CA ASP A 884 -23.07 26.14 -4.88
C ASP A 884 -23.49 26.00 -6.35
N VAL A 885 -22.54 25.74 -7.26
CA VAL A 885 -22.75 25.81 -8.72
C VAL A 885 -22.68 24.44 -9.39
N VAL A 886 -21.68 23.63 -9.02
CA VAL A 886 -21.46 22.28 -9.56
C VAL A 886 -21.70 21.21 -8.48
N THR A 887 -21.93 19.99 -8.93
CA THR A 887 -21.86 18.79 -8.10
C THR A 887 -20.79 17.85 -8.63
N TYR A 888 -20.44 16.82 -7.88
CA TYR A 888 -19.33 15.91 -8.18
C TYR A 888 -19.80 14.46 -8.25
N THR A 889 -19.20 13.63 -9.12
CA THR A 889 -19.70 12.28 -9.42
C THR A 889 -19.05 11.15 -8.60
N ASP A 890 -17.76 10.86 -8.83
CA ASP A 890 -16.93 9.85 -8.15
C ASP A 890 -15.43 10.24 -8.28
N ASN A 891 -14.60 9.72 -7.38
CA ASN A 891 -13.17 10.01 -7.30
C ASN A 891 -12.40 9.29 -8.43
N ILE A 892 -11.72 10.04 -9.29
CA ILE A 892 -11.13 9.50 -10.51
C ILE A 892 -9.72 8.97 -10.30
N ALA A 893 -8.85 9.78 -9.71
CA ALA A 893 -7.46 9.46 -9.43
C ALA A 893 -7.16 9.79 -7.95
N PRO A 894 -6.23 9.09 -7.29
CA PRO A 894 -5.70 9.54 -6.02
C PRO A 894 -4.82 10.77 -6.27
N PHE A 895 -4.90 11.76 -5.38
CA PHE A 895 -4.14 13.01 -5.51
C PHE A 895 -3.62 13.43 -4.14
N LYS A 896 -2.30 13.50 -4.03
CA LYS A 896 -1.58 13.84 -2.79
C LYS A 896 -0.82 15.13 -2.99
N VAL A 897 -1.08 16.11 -2.13
CA VAL A 897 -0.40 17.40 -2.11
C VAL A 897 -0.01 17.74 -0.67
N GLY A 898 1.28 17.90 -0.44
CA GLY A 898 1.84 18.19 0.88
C GLY A 898 3.22 18.82 0.78
N PHE A 899 3.75 19.22 1.93
CA PHE A 899 5.13 19.68 2.04
C PHE A 899 6.08 18.47 2.09
N ILE A 900 7.02 18.43 1.15
CA ILE A 900 8.06 17.41 1.05
C ILE A 900 9.40 18.05 1.41
N TYR A 901 10.14 17.44 2.34
CA TYR A 901 11.42 17.94 2.83
C TYR A 901 12.31 16.83 3.40
N ARG A 902 13.62 17.08 3.51
CA ARG A 902 14.53 16.31 4.36
C ARG A 902 14.45 16.85 5.79
N GLN A 903 14.45 15.98 6.80
CA GLN A 903 14.52 16.43 8.20
C GLN A 903 15.74 17.34 8.43
N PRO A 904 15.59 18.55 9.02
CA PRO A 904 16.73 19.37 9.40
C PRO A 904 17.47 18.74 10.59
N PRO A 905 18.79 18.97 10.76
CA PRO A 905 19.50 18.56 11.97
C PRO A 905 18.92 19.27 13.20
N LEU A 906 19.00 18.61 14.37
CA LEU A 906 18.36 19.10 15.60
C LEU A 906 18.86 20.49 16.02
N SER A 907 20.14 20.77 15.78
CA SER A 907 20.86 22.04 16.00
C SER A 907 20.24 23.25 15.29
N TYR A 908 19.54 23.02 14.17
CA TYR A 908 18.89 24.08 13.41
C TYR A 908 17.57 24.53 14.07
N VAL A 909 16.84 23.57 14.64
CA VAL A 909 15.52 23.78 15.24
C VAL A 909 15.66 24.31 16.67
N ALA A 910 16.52 23.70 17.48
CA ALA A 910 16.71 24.02 18.90
C ALA A 910 18.20 24.15 19.25
N ASN A 911 18.51 24.92 20.30
CA ASN A 911 19.87 25.01 20.83
C ASN A 911 20.23 23.73 21.57
N ILE A 912 21.04 22.87 20.95
CA ILE A 912 21.50 21.60 21.53
C ILE A 912 22.19 21.80 22.88
N PHE A 913 22.92 22.91 23.09
CA PHE A 913 23.60 23.20 24.36
C PHE A 913 22.67 23.51 25.54
N THR A 914 21.37 23.71 25.31
CA THR A 914 20.37 23.88 26.39
C THR A 914 19.48 22.67 26.61
N LEU A 915 19.37 21.76 25.64
CA LEU A 915 18.48 20.59 25.68
C LEU A 915 18.83 19.48 26.72
N PRO A 916 20.09 19.28 27.17
CA PRO A 916 20.44 18.28 28.18
C PRO A 916 19.70 18.39 29.52
N PHE A 917 19.17 19.57 29.86
CA PHE A 917 18.48 19.87 31.12
C PHE A 917 17.19 20.67 30.87
N SER A 918 16.20 20.54 31.76
CA SER A 918 15.00 21.40 31.72
C SER A 918 15.32 22.84 32.14
N THR A 919 14.44 23.77 31.79
CA THR A 919 14.53 25.17 32.25
C THR A 919 14.51 25.29 33.77
N GLU A 920 13.81 24.39 34.45
CA GLU A 920 13.76 24.33 35.93
C GLU A 920 15.12 23.96 36.51
N VAL A 921 15.83 22.99 35.91
CA VAL A 921 17.19 22.61 36.31
C VAL A 921 18.17 23.75 36.04
N TRP A 922 18.07 24.46 34.90
CA TRP A 922 18.89 25.64 34.65
C TRP A 922 18.66 26.78 35.66
N LEU A 923 17.40 27.02 36.06
CA LEU A 923 17.06 27.99 37.10
C LEU A 923 17.58 27.57 38.48
N ALA A 924 17.48 26.28 38.82
CA ALA A 924 18.03 25.72 40.05
C ALA A 924 19.57 25.87 40.10
N ILE A 925 20.27 25.57 39.00
CA ILE A 925 21.73 25.77 38.87
C ILE A 925 22.08 27.24 39.09
N ALA A 926 21.37 28.18 38.45
CA ALA A 926 21.61 29.61 38.62
C ALA A 926 21.38 30.07 40.08
N ALA A 927 20.32 29.60 40.73
CA ALA A 927 20.05 29.88 42.14
C ALA A 927 21.14 29.31 43.07
N CYS A 928 21.60 28.08 42.83
CA CYS A 928 22.68 27.45 43.59
C CYS A 928 24.01 28.18 43.42
N VAL A 929 24.36 28.63 42.20
CA VAL A 929 25.57 29.43 41.96
C VAL A 929 25.47 30.77 42.69
N SER A 930 24.38 31.52 42.54
CA SER A 930 24.17 32.79 43.24
C SER A 930 24.21 32.66 44.76
N PHE A 931 23.59 31.61 45.32
CA PHE A 931 23.65 31.32 46.76
C PHE A 931 25.09 31.03 47.20
N SER A 932 25.81 30.18 46.45
CA SER A 932 27.22 29.86 46.70
C SER A 932 28.11 31.10 46.65
N THR A 933 27.84 32.05 45.75
CA THR A 933 28.55 33.33 45.65
C THR A 933 28.29 34.20 46.89
N VAL A 934 27.05 34.28 47.36
CA VAL A 934 26.70 35.05 48.57
C VAL A 934 27.35 34.43 49.82
N THR A 935 27.35 33.10 49.96
CA THR A 935 28.01 32.44 51.09
C THR A 935 29.53 32.56 51.02
N LEU A 936 30.14 32.51 49.83
CA LEU A 936 31.58 32.77 49.64
C LEU A 936 31.97 34.23 49.94
N TYR A 937 31.14 35.20 49.54
CA TYR A 937 31.31 36.61 49.91
C TYR A 937 31.22 36.82 51.42
N LEU A 938 30.24 36.19 52.09
CA LEU A 938 30.10 36.28 53.54
C LEU A 938 31.28 35.62 54.28
N SER A 939 31.78 34.47 53.80
CA SER A 939 32.97 33.83 54.39
C SER A 939 34.24 34.67 54.14
N SER A 940 34.48 35.18 52.93
CA SER A 940 35.69 35.98 52.65
C SER A 940 35.68 37.30 53.44
N LYS A 941 34.53 37.97 53.56
CA LYS A 941 34.33 39.17 54.39
C LYS A 941 34.43 38.89 55.90
N TRP A 942 34.22 37.66 56.34
CA TRP A 942 34.49 37.23 57.71
C TRP A 942 35.96 36.84 57.92
N GLU A 943 36.60 36.22 56.93
CA GLU A 943 38.02 35.85 56.96
C GLU A 943 38.93 37.08 56.97
N THR A 944 38.60 38.15 56.23
CA THR A 944 39.40 39.40 56.22
C THR A 944 39.37 40.16 57.55
N ARG A 945 38.36 39.98 58.41
CA ARG A 945 38.35 40.52 59.79
C ARG A 945 39.47 39.93 60.66
N TYR A 946 39.98 38.74 60.34
CA TYR A 946 41.05 38.05 61.07
C TYR A 946 42.45 38.27 60.46
N GLY A 947 42.56 39.14 59.46
CA GLY A 947 43.83 39.48 58.80
C GLY A 947 43.77 39.34 57.27
N ARG A 948 44.60 40.14 56.60
CA ARG A 948 44.78 40.16 55.14
C ARG A 948 46.12 39.53 54.77
N THR A 949 46.13 38.70 53.73
CA THR A 949 47.37 38.19 53.12
C THR A 949 47.26 38.23 51.60
N GLN A 950 48.38 38.41 50.92
CA GLN A 950 48.49 38.78 49.48
C GLN A 950 48.03 37.71 48.47
N THR A 951 47.40 36.62 48.94
CA THR A 951 46.92 35.46 48.15
C THR A 951 45.53 34.96 48.63
N GLN A 952 44.84 35.76 49.45
CA GLN A 952 43.56 35.46 50.08
C GLN A 952 42.48 36.33 49.43
N LEU A 953 41.23 35.84 49.31
CA LEU A 953 40.13 36.65 48.76
C LEU A 953 39.97 37.96 49.56
N ASP A 954 39.87 39.08 48.86
CA ASP A 954 39.98 40.41 49.45
C ASP A 954 38.69 40.92 50.11
N GLY A 955 37.69 40.04 50.23
CA GLY A 955 36.37 40.34 50.78
C GLY A 955 35.46 41.13 49.81
N THR A 956 35.83 41.26 48.52
CA THR A 956 34.97 41.91 47.52
C THR A 956 33.91 40.95 46.98
N VAL A 957 32.83 41.50 46.42
CA VAL A 957 31.81 40.71 45.71
C VAL A 957 32.39 40.17 44.39
N SER A 958 33.33 40.90 43.77
CA SER A 958 33.97 40.52 42.50
C SER A 958 34.76 39.22 42.64
N ASP A 959 35.61 39.10 43.67
CA ASP A 959 36.42 37.90 43.92
C ASP A 959 35.54 36.67 44.17
N ALA A 960 34.46 36.85 44.93
CA ALA A 960 33.49 35.79 45.21
C ALA A 960 32.77 35.31 43.92
N ILE A 961 32.36 36.25 43.06
CA ILE A 961 31.80 35.93 41.73
C ILE A 961 32.84 35.17 40.90
N LEU A 962 34.06 35.70 40.77
CA LEU A 962 35.11 35.13 39.92
C LEU A 962 35.50 33.71 40.37
N VAL A 963 35.57 33.45 41.67
CA VAL A 963 35.82 32.10 42.22
C VAL A 963 34.63 31.15 41.97
N THR A 964 33.37 31.61 42.10
CA THR A 964 32.21 30.74 41.74
C THR A 964 32.04 30.50 40.24
N VAL A 965 32.36 31.47 39.39
CA VAL A 965 32.29 31.32 37.93
C VAL A 965 33.42 30.41 37.42
N SER A 966 34.61 30.51 37.99
CA SER A 966 35.73 29.58 37.66
C SER A 966 35.51 28.16 38.21
N ALA A 967 34.76 28.00 39.31
CA ALA A 967 34.25 26.70 39.75
C ALA A 967 33.25 26.10 38.74
N PHE A 968 32.35 26.93 38.20
CA PHE A 968 31.36 26.53 37.19
C PHE A 968 31.98 26.19 35.83
N SER A 969 33.01 26.94 35.40
CA SER A 969 33.72 26.70 34.13
C SER A 969 34.81 25.61 34.21
N GLN A 970 35.09 25.07 35.40
CA GLN A 970 36.15 24.08 35.69
C GLN A 970 37.57 24.55 35.34
N GLN A 971 37.82 25.86 35.29
CA GLN A 971 39.15 26.42 34.98
C GLN A 971 39.97 26.76 36.23
N GLY A 972 39.34 26.83 37.40
CA GLY A 972 40.02 27.17 38.66
C GLY A 972 40.41 28.65 38.79
N CYS A 973 40.93 29.02 39.96
CA CYS A 973 41.37 30.37 40.27
C CYS A 973 42.63 30.34 41.15
N THR A 974 43.45 31.39 41.06
CA THR A 974 44.65 31.58 41.89
C THR A 974 44.36 32.14 43.30
N LEU A 975 43.13 32.57 43.56
CA LEU A 975 42.67 33.08 44.86
C LEU A 975 42.13 31.93 45.72
N GLU A 976 42.77 31.65 46.85
CA GLU A 976 42.34 30.59 47.77
C GLU A 976 41.62 31.12 49.01
N ALA A 977 40.56 30.42 49.44
CA ALA A 977 40.08 30.51 50.81
C ALA A 977 41.10 29.85 51.75
N ARG A 978 41.45 30.52 52.86
CA ARG A 978 42.49 30.03 53.80
C ARG A 978 41.92 29.38 55.06
N LYS A 979 40.70 29.73 55.50
CA LYS A 979 40.05 29.06 56.64
C LYS A 979 39.27 27.82 56.20
N ALA A 980 39.06 26.91 57.14
CA ALA A 980 38.38 25.63 56.90
C ALA A 980 36.92 25.78 56.41
N SER A 981 36.22 26.84 56.84
CA SER A 981 34.87 27.18 56.39
C SER A 981 34.81 27.45 54.88
N GLY A 982 35.63 28.38 54.39
CA GLY A 982 35.72 28.71 52.97
C GLY A 982 36.20 27.53 52.13
N ARG A 983 37.19 26.76 52.62
CA ARG A 983 37.68 25.55 51.94
C ARG A 983 36.64 24.43 51.84
N MET A 984 35.87 24.16 52.90
CA MET A 984 34.79 23.17 52.89
C MET A 984 33.68 23.58 51.90
N MET A 985 33.30 24.86 51.92
CA MET A 985 32.32 25.41 50.99
C MET A 985 32.77 25.33 49.53
N LEU A 986 34.01 25.72 49.21
CA LEU A 986 34.57 25.56 47.86
C LEU A 986 34.56 24.09 47.42
N TRP A 987 34.92 23.16 48.32
CA TRP A 987 34.89 21.74 48.00
C TRP A 987 33.47 21.23 47.66
N VAL A 988 32.45 21.61 48.43
CA VAL A 988 31.03 21.26 48.14
C VAL A 988 30.59 21.84 46.79
N VAL A 989 30.96 23.09 46.51
CA VAL A 989 30.63 23.78 45.25
C VAL A 989 31.29 23.10 44.04
N PHE A 990 32.61 22.88 44.07
CA PHE A 990 33.32 22.16 42.99
C PHE A 990 32.72 20.77 42.74
N SER A 991 32.43 20.03 43.82
CA SER A 991 31.88 18.67 43.76
C SER A 991 30.50 18.63 43.11
N THR A 992 29.61 19.56 43.49
CA THR A 992 28.25 19.65 42.93
C THR A 992 28.28 20.03 41.45
N LEU A 993 29.16 20.97 41.08
CA LEU A 993 29.30 21.46 39.70
C LEU A 993 29.98 20.44 38.77
N MET A 994 30.91 19.63 39.27
CA MET A 994 31.47 18.48 38.56
C MET A 994 30.39 17.45 38.18
N LEU A 995 29.48 17.15 39.13
CA LEU A 995 28.43 16.15 38.95
C LEU A 995 27.38 16.60 37.91
N LEU A 996 27.03 17.90 37.93
CA LEU A 996 26.18 18.52 36.91
C LEU A 996 26.84 18.51 35.53
N TYR A 997 28.13 18.80 35.43
CA TYR A 997 28.87 18.74 34.17
C TYR A 997 28.95 17.32 33.59
N ALA A 998 29.14 16.30 34.42
CA ALA A 998 29.13 14.89 33.99
C ALA A 998 27.77 14.48 33.38
N ALA A 999 26.66 14.85 34.02
CA ALA A 999 25.32 14.61 33.48
C ALA A 999 25.05 15.38 32.18
N TYR A 1000 25.50 16.63 32.10
CA TYR A 1000 25.38 17.47 30.90
C TYR A 1000 26.14 16.89 29.69
N SER A 1001 27.41 16.51 29.90
CA SER A 1001 28.32 16.00 28.86
C SER A 1001 27.89 14.64 28.31
N ALA A 1002 27.30 13.76 29.13
CA ALA A 1002 26.70 12.52 28.64
C ALA A 1002 25.49 12.77 27.72
N ASN A 1003 24.54 13.60 28.18
CA ASN A 1003 23.31 13.88 27.44
C ASN A 1003 23.55 14.60 26.10
N ILE A 1004 24.50 15.54 26.03
CA ILE A 1004 24.75 16.29 24.80
C ILE A 1004 25.32 15.43 23.67
N VAL A 1005 26.16 14.43 23.97
CA VAL A 1005 26.72 13.52 22.96
C VAL A 1005 25.63 12.67 22.30
N VAL A 1006 24.66 12.18 23.08
CA VAL A 1006 23.50 11.42 22.56
C VAL A 1006 22.64 12.30 21.65
N LEU A 1007 22.39 13.56 22.04
CA LEU A 1007 21.62 14.53 21.24
C LEU A 1007 22.33 14.95 19.94
N LEU A 1008 23.65 14.85 19.86
CA LEU A 1008 24.45 15.10 18.64
C LEU A 1008 24.49 13.90 17.69
N GLN A 1009 24.14 12.69 18.14
CA GLN A 1009 24.17 11.45 17.34
C GLN A 1009 22.78 10.94 16.92
N ALA A 1010 21.71 11.43 17.53
CA ALA A 1010 20.35 10.95 17.26
C ALA A 1010 19.80 11.46 15.91
N PRO A 1011 19.21 10.60 15.05
CA PRO A 1011 18.59 11.03 13.80
C PRO A 1011 17.37 11.92 14.08
N SER A 1012 17.32 13.09 13.46
CA SER A 1012 16.30 14.10 13.78
C SER A 1012 14.91 13.69 13.29
N SER A 1013 13.92 13.83 14.16
CA SER A 1013 12.50 13.76 13.79
C SER A 1013 11.70 14.94 14.32
N ALA A 1014 12.33 16.12 14.27
CA ALA A 1014 11.89 17.35 14.93
C ALA A 1014 10.60 17.95 14.35
N ILE A 1015 10.28 17.61 13.09
CA ILE A 1015 9.09 18.12 12.39
C ILE A 1015 8.33 16.93 11.80
N ARG A 1016 7.06 16.76 12.20
CA ARG A 1016 6.13 15.76 11.65
C ARG A 1016 4.71 16.30 11.47
N THR A 1017 4.32 17.34 12.22
CA THR A 1017 3.00 17.98 12.10
C THR A 1017 3.08 19.31 11.37
N LEU A 1018 1.93 19.76 10.84
CA LEU A 1018 1.83 21.05 10.18
C LEU A 1018 2.10 22.23 11.15
N THR A 1019 1.77 22.06 12.43
CA THR A 1019 2.08 23.01 13.52
C THR A 1019 3.57 23.11 13.85
N GLN A 1020 4.32 22.02 13.72
CA GLN A 1020 5.79 22.05 13.85
C GLN A 1020 6.42 22.69 12.61
N LEU A 1021 5.87 22.42 11.42
CA LEU A 1021 6.34 22.98 10.16
C LEU A 1021 6.11 24.49 10.09
N SER A 1022 4.94 24.98 10.50
CA SER A 1022 4.62 26.41 10.51
C SER A 1022 5.58 27.21 11.38
N ARG A 1023 5.89 26.71 12.58
CA ARG A 1023 6.84 27.31 13.53
C ARG A 1023 8.30 27.13 13.15
N SER A 1024 8.61 26.22 12.23
CA SER A 1024 10.00 25.94 11.83
C SER A 1024 10.66 27.13 11.12
N LYS A 1025 12.01 27.13 11.13
CA LYS A 1025 12.84 28.07 10.37
C LYS A 1025 13.03 27.64 8.90
N LEU A 1026 12.48 26.48 8.49
CA LEU A 1026 12.61 25.98 7.13
C LEU A 1026 12.08 27.00 6.12
N THR A 1027 12.76 27.10 4.98
CA THR A 1027 12.28 27.90 3.85
C THR A 1027 11.10 27.18 3.21
N LEU A 1028 9.88 27.69 3.44
CA LEU A 1028 8.64 27.13 2.91
C LEU A 1028 8.37 27.70 1.52
N ALA A 1029 8.21 26.80 0.55
CA ALA A 1029 8.01 27.13 -0.85
C ALA A 1029 6.96 26.21 -1.49
N ALA A 1030 6.53 26.52 -2.70
CA ALA A 1030 5.54 25.75 -3.43
C ALA A 1030 5.89 25.61 -4.91
N ASN A 1031 5.33 24.59 -5.57
CA ASN A 1031 5.40 24.46 -7.02
C ASN A 1031 4.65 25.63 -7.69
N ASP A 1032 5.21 26.20 -8.76
CA ASP A 1032 4.60 27.34 -9.46
C ASP A 1032 3.47 26.89 -10.40
N VAL A 1033 2.31 26.58 -9.81
CA VAL A 1033 1.12 26.07 -10.49
C VAL A 1033 -0.14 26.72 -9.93
N ASP A 1034 -1.12 26.98 -10.79
CA ASP A 1034 -2.28 27.84 -10.49
C ASP A 1034 -3.00 27.49 -9.19
N TYR A 1035 -3.20 26.19 -8.91
CA TYR A 1035 -3.91 25.78 -7.71
C TYR A 1035 -3.20 26.21 -6.41
N ASN A 1036 -1.85 26.21 -6.38
CA ASN A 1036 -1.09 26.66 -5.21
C ASN A 1036 -1.33 28.15 -4.94
N HIS A 1037 -1.53 28.97 -5.98
CA HIS A 1037 -1.77 30.40 -5.81
C HIS A 1037 -3.08 30.70 -5.06
N PHE A 1038 -4.08 29.83 -5.17
CA PHE A 1038 -5.36 29.94 -4.45
C PHE A 1038 -5.41 29.12 -3.16
N VAL A 1039 -4.81 27.92 -3.12
CA VAL A 1039 -4.87 27.00 -1.97
C VAL A 1039 -4.31 27.62 -0.68
N PHE A 1040 -3.28 28.45 -0.76
CA PHE A 1040 -2.77 29.18 0.41
C PHE A 1040 -3.73 30.28 0.92
N GLY A 1041 -4.65 30.79 0.09
CA GLY A 1041 -5.71 31.72 0.50
C GLY A 1041 -7.00 31.04 1.00
N MET A 1042 -7.11 29.72 0.85
CA MET A 1042 -8.37 28.97 1.07
C MET A 1042 -8.68 28.65 2.53
N TYR A 1043 -7.68 28.69 3.42
CA TYR A 1043 -7.80 28.23 4.82
C TYR A 1043 -7.65 29.37 5.82
N SER A 1044 -8.64 29.53 6.70
CA SER A 1044 -8.65 30.50 7.82
C SER A 1044 -7.93 30.02 9.09
N ASP A 1045 -7.50 28.75 9.12
CA ASP A 1045 -6.73 28.14 10.20
C ASP A 1045 -5.42 28.93 10.46
N PRO A 1046 -5.13 29.37 11.71
CA PRO A 1046 -3.98 30.20 12.02
C PRO A 1046 -2.64 29.56 11.64
N VAL A 1047 -2.52 28.22 11.69
CA VAL A 1047 -1.32 27.47 11.32
C VAL A 1047 -1.11 27.53 9.80
N ARG A 1048 -2.19 27.40 9.03
CA ARG A 1048 -2.16 27.49 7.57
C ARG A 1048 -1.92 28.93 7.11
N VAL A 1049 -2.51 29.91 7.78
CA VAL A 1049 -2.26 31.35 7.56
C VAL A 1049 -0.80 31.73 7.86
N GLU A 1050 -0.16 31.16 8.90
CA GLU A 1050 1.28 31.33 9.16
C GLU A 1050 2.14 30.79 8.01
N ILE A 1051 1.83 29.58 7.52
CA ILE A 1051 2.53 28.97 6.37
C ILE A 1051 2.33 29.82 5.10
N THR A 1052 1.10 30.28 4.84
CA THR A 1052 0.79 31.18 3.72
C THR A 1052 1.62 32.44 3.76
N LYS A 1053 1.79 33.07 4.94
CA LYS A 1053 2.65 34.27 5.10
C LYS A 1053 4.14 33.99 4.87
N LYS A 1054 4.61 32.75 5.01
CA LYS A 1054 6.00 32.34 4.68
C LYS A 1054 6.19 32.06 3.18
N VAL A 1055 5.22 31.41 2.53
CA VAL A 1055 5.27 31.15 1.08
C VAL A 1055 5.00 32.42 0.27
N LYS A 1056 3.99 33.21 0.65
CA LYS A 1056 3.60 34.51 0.08
C LYS A 1056 3.78 35.62 1.13
N PRO A 1057 5.01 36.15 1.36
CA PRO A 1057 5.22 37.29 2.24
C PRO A 1057 4.57 38.56 1.69
N ALA A 1058 3.98 39.39 2.57
CA ALA A 1058 3.30 40.63 2.18
C ALA A 1058 4.25 41.75 1.67
N LYS A 1059 5.56 41.58 1.87
CA LYS A 1059 6.63 42.38 1.26
C LYS A 1059 7.75 41.43 0.85
N GLY A 1060 8.11 41.42 -0.44
CA GLY A 1060 9.09 40.49 -1.02
C GLY A 1060 8.52 39.68 -2.19
N THR A 1061 9.35 38.85 -2.81
CA THR A 1061 8.92 37.89 -3.84
C THR A 1061 8.33 36.64 -3.18
N ALA A 1062 7.35 36.02 -3.84
CA ALA A 1062 6.74 34.78 -3.34
C ALA A 1062 7.59 33.55 -3.71
N HIS A 1063 7.62 32.55 -2.83
CA HIS A 1063 8.48 31.37 -2.91
C HIS A 1063 7.90 30.28 -3.82
N PHE A 1064 7.72 30.62 -5.11
CA PHE A 1064 7.33 29.67 -6.16
C PHE A 1064 8.52 29.22 -6.99
N TYR A 1065 8.56 27.93 -7.32
CA TYR A 1065 9.62 27.33 -8.14
C TYR A 1065 9.05 26.17 -8.98
N GLU A 1066 9.62 25.94 -10.16
CA GLU A 1066 9.42 24.70 -10.92
C GLU A 1066 9.82 23.45 -10.11
N ILE A 1067 9.15 22.32 -10.37
CA ILE A 1067 9.40 21.02 -9.74
C ILE A 1067 10.89 20.65 -9.71
N LYS A 1068 11.62 20.79 -10.82
CA LYS A 1068 13.06 20.45 -10.92
C LYS A 1068 13.87 21.21 -9.86
N LYS A 1069 13.80 22.54 -9.92
CA LYS A 1069 14.47 23.49 -9.02
C LYS A 1069 14.00 23.37 -7.57
N GLY A 1070 12.74 22.97 -7.35
CA GLY A 1070 12.19 22.62 -6.05
C GLY A 1070 12.85 21.38 -5.46
N VAL A 1071 12.93 20.28 -6.20
CA VAL A 1071 13.54 19.02 -5.74
C VAL A 1071 15.05 19.15 -5.51
N ASP A 1072 15.76 19.86 -6.40
CA ASP A 1072 17.18 20.14 -6.21
C ASP A 1072 17.44 20.94 -4.92
N LYS A 1073 16.51 21.84 -4.52
CA LYS A 1073 16.54 22.51 -3.21
C LYS A 1073 16.14 21.62 -2.04
N ILE A 1074 15.18 20.70 -2.18
CA ILE A 1074 14.88 19.69 -1.13
C ILE A 1074 16.17 18.90 -0.83
N ARG A 1075 16.94 18.55 -1.86
CA ARG A 1075 18.20 17.82 -1.72
C ARG A 1075 19.24 18.60 -0.92
N GLN A 1076 19.38 19.91 -1.19
CA GLN A 1076 20.24 20.84 -0.44
C GLN A 1076 19.84 20.99 1.04
N GLY A 1077 18.62 20.63 1.40
CA GLY A 1077 18.10 20.68 2.77
C GLY A 1077 17.65 22.09 3.19
N LEU A 1078 17.10 22.17 4.41
CA LEU A 1078 16.51 23.39 5.01
C LEU A 1078 15.37 24.06 4.19
N PHE A 1079 14.84 23.33 3.20
CA PHE A 1079 13.81 23.75 2.26
C PHE A 1079 12.66 22.74 2.25
N ALA A 1080 11.42 23.24 2.27
CA ALA A 1080 10.22 22.41 2.22
C ALA A 1080 9.32 22.86 1.06
N PHE A 1081 9.00 21.91 0.19
CA PHE A 1081 8.35 22.17 -1.10
C PHE A 1081 6.92 21.61 -1.12
N HIS A 1082 5.94 22.48 -1.30
CA HIS A 1082 4.53 22.12 -1.44
C HIS A 1082 4.18 21.79 -2.89
N SER A 1083 3.94 20.51 -3.17
CA SER A 1083 3.71 20.00 -4.52
C SER A 1083 2.80 18.78 -4.52
N ILE A 1084 2.29 18.43 -5.71
CA ILE A 1084 1.87 17.06 -6.03
C ILE A 1084 3.08 16.15 -5.76
N VAL A 1085 2.88 15.02 -5.07
CA VAL A 1085 4.01 14.19 -4.61
C VAL A 1085 4.60 13.30 -5.71
N GLU A 1086 3.80 12.80 -6.66
CA GLU A 1086 4.26 11.83 -7.65
C GLU A 1086 5.38 12.33 -8.60
N PRO A 1087 5.35 13.58 -9.12
CA PRO A 1087 6.48 14.14 -9.88
C PRO A 1087 7.75 14.28 -9.03
N VAL A 1088 7.60 14.68 -7.76
CA VAL A 1088 8.73 14.81 -6.83
C VAL A 1088 9.34 13.46 -6.51
N TYR A 1089 8.53 12.44 -6.21
CA TYR A 1089 9.00 11.08 -5.95
C TYR A 1089 9.84 10.52 -7.10
N ARG A 1090 9.41 10.70 -8.36
CA ARG A 1090 10.20 10.23 -9.52
C ARG A 1090 11.56 10.92 -9.58
N ARG A 1091 11.58 12.25 -9.43
CA ARG A 1091 12.82 13.02 -9.47
C ARG A 1091 13.75 12.70 -8.31
N VAL A 1092 13.21 12.37 -7.13
CA VAL A 1092 13.96 11.86 -5.97
C VAL A 1092 14.60 10.51 -6.28
N GLU A 1093 13.86 9.56 -6.87
CA GLU A 1093 14.41 8.23 -7.24
C GLU A 1093 15.57 8.33 -8.24
N GLU A 1094 15.54 9.31 -9.15
CA GLU A 1094 16.61 9.61 -10.11
C GLU A 1094 17.86 10.26 -9.49
N THR A 1095 17.77 10.92 -8.34
CA THR A 1095 18.82 11.88 -7.89
C THR A 1095 19.27 11.78 -6.44
N PHE A 1096 18.46 11.22 -5.54
CA PHE A 1096 18.78 11.17 -4.11
C PHE A 1096 19.56 9.88 -3.79
N LEU A 1097 20.66 10.01 -3.03
CA LEU A 1097 21.33 8.85 -2.45
C LEU A 1097 20.44 8.20 -1.38
N GLU A 1098 20.65 6.91 -1.08
CA GLU A 1098 19.80 6.17 -0.13
C GLU A 1098 19.60 6.88 1.22
N MET A 1099 20.67 7.47 1.80
CA MET A 1099 20.57 8.26 3.03
C MET A 1099 19.64 9.49 2.86
N GLU A 1100 19.71 10.17 1.71
CA GLU A 1100 18.85 11.33 1.42
C GLU A 1100 17.38 10.92 1.23
N LYS A 1101 17.12 9.69 0.74
CA LYS A 1101 15.77 9.10 0.70
C LYS A 1101 15.25 8.75 2.10
N CYS A 1102 16.13 8.29 3.00
CA CYS A 1102 15.78 7.98 4.39
C CYS A 1102 15.37 9.22 5.21
N ASP A 1103 15.91 10.40 4.89
CA ASP A 1103 15.52 11.69 5.50
C ASP A 1103 14.13 12.21 5.06
N LEU A 1104 13.53 11.64 4.01
CA LEU A 1104 12.45 12.26 3.24
C LEU A 1104 11.08 12.16 3.94
N VAL A 1105 10.64 13.28 4.49
CA VAL A 1105 9.37 13.43 5.21
C VAL A 1105 8.35 14.23 4.38
N GLU A 1106 7.08 13.91 4.63
CA GLU A 1106 5.91 14.39 3.92
C GLU A 1106 4.89 14.83 4.98
N VAL A 1107 4.35 16.04 4.86
CA VAL A 1107 3.31 16.58 5.76
C VAL A 1107 2.17 17.14 4.92
N ASP A 1108 0.98 16.54 5.07
CA ASP A 1108 -0.24 16.97 4.39
C ASP A 1108 -0.61 18.41 4.79
N PHE A 1109 -0.70 19.30 3.80
CA PHE A 1109 -1.24 20.65 3.99
C PHE A 1109 -2.75 20.66 3.75
N MET A 1110 -3.16 20.06 2.63
CA MET A 1110 -4.53 19.67 2.33
C MET A 1110 -4.66 18.18 2.68
N MET A 1111 -5.56 17.82 3.60
CA MET A 1111 -5.87 16.42 3.89
C MET A 1111 -6.37 15.77 2.58
N GLY A 1112 -5.77 14.65 2.16
CA GLY A 1112 -5.81 14.19 0.77
C GLY A 1112 -7.18 14.25 0.06
N PHE A 1113 -7.27 15.06 -1.00
CA PHE A 1113 -8.47 15.25 -1.81
C PHE A 1113 -8.29 14.64 -3.21
N ASP A 1114 -8.90 13.48 -3.45
CA ASP A 1114 -8.99 12.90 -4.81
C ASP A 1114 -9.79 13.83 -5.75
N PRO A 1115 -9.30 14.15 -6.97
CA PRO A 1115 -10.10 14.83 -7.98
C PRO A 1115 -11.31 14.00 -8.39
N SER A 1116 -12.43 14.71 -8.54
CA SER A 1116 -13.69 14.21 -9.08
C SER A 1116 -14.06 14.97 -10.35
N VAL A 1117 -14.95 14.40 -11.16
CA VAL A 1117 -15.60 15.14 -12.27
C VAL A 1117 -16.57 16.15 -11.66
N PRO A 1118 -16.39 17.48 -11.85
CA PRO A 1118 -17.44 18.45 -11.62
C PRO A 1118 -18.43 18.42 -12.80
N ILE A 1119 -19.70 18.63 -12.51
CA ILE A 1119 -20.78 18.69 -13.48
C ILE A 1119 -21.84 19.66 -12.97
N LYS A 1120 -22.50 20.39 -13.87
CA LYS A 1120 -23.55 21.35 -13.51
C LYS A 1120 -24.67 20.64 -12.73
N LYS A 1121 -25.15 21.23 -11.62
CA LYS A 1121 -26.17 20.60 -10.74
C LYS A 1121 -27.43 20.13 -11.48
N ASP A 1122 -27.87 20.94 -12.44
CA ASP A 1122 -29.03 20.74 -13.29
C ASP A 1122 -28.72 19.99 -14.60
N SER A 1123 -27.54 19.38 -14.74
CA SER A 1123 -27.20 18.59 -15.94
C SER A 1123 -28.03 17.29 -16.01
N PRO A 1124 -28.65 16.96 -17.15
CA PRO A 1124 -29.37 15.70 -17.33
C PRO A 1124 -28.45 14.47 -17.25
N TYR A 1125 -27.16 14.64 -17.53
CA TYR A 1125 -26.19 13.55 -17.61
C TYR A 1125 -25.59 13.16 -16.26
N LEU A 1126 -25.92 13.88 -15.18
CA LEU A 1126 -25.37 13.70 -13.83
C LEU A 1126 -25.37 12.24 -13.35
N GLU A 1127 -26.55 11.62 -13.21
CA GLU A 1127 -26.64 10.24 -12.70
C GLU A 1127 -26.13 9.20 -13.70
N LEU A 1128 -26.28 9.46 -15.00
CA LEU A 1128 -25.77 8.59 -16.06
C LEU A 1128 -24.24 8.50 -16.04
N LEU A 1129 -23.57 9.63 -15.87
CA LEU A 1129 -22.12 9.73 -15.70
C LEU A 1129 -21.68 9.18 -14.33
N ARG A 1130 -22.40 9.49 -13.23
CA ARG A 1130 -22.14 8.95 -11.89
C ARG A 1130 -22.22 7.43 -11.83
N VAL A 1131 -23.17 6.80 -12.55
CA VAL A 1131 -23.23 5.34 -12.72
C VAL A 1131 -22.06 4.82 -13.57
N SER A 1132 -21.68 5.53 -14.63
CA SER A 1132 -20.56 5.14 -15.50
C SER A 1132 -19.21 5.18 -14.79
N PHE A 1133 -18.91 6.23 -14.02
CA PHE A 1133 -17.67 6.33 -13.24
C PHE A 1133 -17.60 5.28 -12.13
N LYS A 1134 -18.74 4.99 -11.45
CA LYS A 1134 -18.83 3.86 -10.52
C LYS A 1134 -18.51 2.53 -11.21
N GLN A 1135 -19.00 2.28 -12.42
CA GLN A 1135 -18.67 1.08 -13.21
C GLN A 1135 -17.18 1.03 -13.61
N ILE A 1136 -16.54 2.15 -13.98
CA ILE A 1136 -15.09 2.21 -14.26
C ILE A 1136 -14.25 1.95 -13.00
N ARG A 1137 -14.73 2.39 -11.84
CA ARG A 1137 -14.14 2.12 -10.53
C ARG A 1137 -14.31 0.64 -10.13
N GLU A 1138 -15.49 0.07 -10.33
CA GLU A 1138 -15.85 -1.28 -9.88
C GLU A 1138 -15.35 -2.41 -10.78
N SER A 1139 -15.15 -2.16 -12.08
CA SER A 1139 -14.49 -3.07 -13.02
C SER A 1139 -12.98 -3.17 -12.81
N GLY A 1140 -12.38 -2.24 -12.05
CA GLY A 1140 -10.94 -2.19 -11.80
C GLY A 1140 -10.13 -1.38 -12.80
N LEU A 1141 -10.75 -0.87 -13.88
CA LEU A 1141 -10.10 0.00 -14.88
C LEU A 1141 -9.38 1.19 -14.23
N ARG A 1142 -10.05 1.86 -13.27
CA ARG A 1142 -9.43 2.93 -12.45
C ARG A 1142 -8.14 2.46 -11.77
N SER A 1143 -8.11 1.25 -11.22
CA SER A 1143 -6.92 0.71 -10.55
C SER A 1143 -5.83 0.27 -11.51
N ALA A 1144 -6.16 -0.09 -12.75
CA ALA A 1144 -5.18 -0.37 -13.81
C ALA A 1144 -4.50 0.92 -14.26
N LEU A 1145 -5.26 2.00 -14.47
CA LEU A 1145 -4.72 3.33 -14.79
C LEU A 1145 -3.82 3.86 -13.67
N ASN A 1146 -4.29 3.83 -12.41
CA ASN A 1146 -3.46 4.24 -11.26
C ASN A 1146 -2.13 3.47 -11.21
N LYS A 1147 -2.15 2.14 -11.38
CA LYS A 1147 -0.93 1.31 -11.37
C LYS A 1147 0.00 1.57 -12.57
N ARG A 1148 -0.52 2.10 -13.69
CA ARG A 1148 0.26 2.44 -14.88
C ARG A 1148 0.89 3.84 -14.79
N HIS A 1149 0.26 4.79 -14.13
CA HIS A 1149 0.65 6.21 -14.19
C HIS A 1149 1.14 6.82 -12.86
N GLN A 1150 0.81 6.25 -11.69
CA GLN A 1150 1.30 6.76 -10.40
C GLN A 1150 2.66 6.18 -10.03
N VAL A 1151 3.47 7.00 -9.35
CA VAL A 1151 4.79 6.66 -8.82
C VAL A 1151 4.64 6.38 -7.32
N GLN A 1152 5.24 5.30 -6.82
CA GLN A 1152 5.23 4.99 -5.38
C GLN A 1152 6.27 5.83 -4.64
N LYS A 1153 6.13 5.99 -3.32
CA LYS A 1153 7.15 6.68 -2.52
C LYS A 1153 8.46 5.86 -2.53
N PRO A 1154 9.62 6.49 -2.78
CA PRO A 1154 10.94 5.85 -2.64
C PRO A 1154 11.10 5.16 -1.29
N GLN A 1155 11.63 3.93 -1.28
CA GLN A 1155 11.82 3.16 -0.05
C GLN A 1155 13.28 3.23 0.41
N CYS A 1156 13.49 3.65 1.65
CA CYS A 1156 14.79 3.61 2.33
C CYS A 1156 15.17 2.16 2.63
N SER A 1157 16.17 1.61 1.93
CA SER A 1157 16.55 0.20 2.03
C SER A 1157 17.25 -0.17 3.34
N GLN A 1158 18.07 0.73 3.89
CA GLN A 1158 18.76 0.54 5.17
C GLN A 1158 18.76 1.83 6.00
N LYS A 1159 18.15 1.77 7.20
CA LYS A 1159 18.36 2.79 8.25
C LYS A 1159 19.67 2.51 8.99
N VAL A 1160 20.79 2.77 8.34
CA VAL A 1160 22.10 2.77 9.01
C VAL A 1160 22.12 3.92 10.01
N SER A 1161 22.42 3.64 11.28
CA SER A 1161 22.72 4.67 12.29
C SER A 1161 24.12 5.23 12.04
N ALA A 1162 24.25 6.05 10.98
CA ALA A 1162 25.52 6.63 10.56
C ALA A 1162 25.99 7.66 11.59
N PHE A 1163 27.23 7.51 12.07
CA PHE A 1163 27.87 8.49 12.95
C PHE A 1163 28.17 9.78 12.16
N SER A 1164 27.34 10.81 12.32
CA SER A 1164 27.59 12.14 11.76
C SER A 1164 28.66 12.88 12.55
N SER A 1165 29.69 13.38 11.86
CA SER A 1165 30.61 14.36 12.43
C SER A 1165 29.89 15.69 12.72
N VAL A 1166 30.18 16.29 13.88
CA VAL A 1166 29.57 17.57 14.28
C VAL A 1166 30.07 18.69 13.37
N GLY A 1167 29.16 19.46 12.78
CA GLY A 1167 29.50 20.55 11.87
C GLY A 1167 29.81 21.86 12.58
N LEU A 1168 30.64 22.70 11.95
CA LEU A 1168 30.96 24.04 12.45
C LEU A 1168 29.70 24.92 12.67
N ARG A 1169 28.62 24.65 11.92
CA ARG A 1169 27.31 25.32 12.08
C ARG A 1169 26.59 24.95 13.37
N ASP A 1170 26.84 23.77 13.92
CA ASP A 1170 26.18 23.28 15.14
C ASP A 1170 26.78 23.95 16.38
N LEU A 1171 28.09 24.23 16.36
CA LEU A 1171 28.83 24.97 17.39
C LEU A 1171 28.58 26.49 17.38
N ARG A 1172 27.73 27.00 16.48
CA ARG A 1172 27.50 28.44 16.28
C ARG A 1172 27.23 29.24 17.57
N PRO A 1173 26.39 28.80 18.53
CA PRO A 1173 26.14 29.59 19.75
C PRO A 1173 27.40 29.82 20.58
N VAL A 1174 28.27 28.81 20.67
CA VAL A 1174 29.53 28.87 21.45
C VAL A 1174 30.54 29.81 20.77
N LEU A 1175 30.65 29.73 19.44
CA LEU A 1175 31.58 30.57 18.65
C LEU A 1175 31.21 32.07 18.68
N PHE A 1176 29.93 32.42 18.84
CA PHE A 1176 29.52 33.82 19.02
C PHE A 1176 29.67 34.32 20.46
N LEU A 1177 29.63 33.45 21.47
CA LEU A 1177 29.73 33.86 22.87
C LEU A 1177 31.08 34.53 23.22
N MET A 1178 32.19 34.00 22.68
CA MET A 1178 33.53 34.54 22.91
C MET A 1178 33.70 36.00 22.45
N PRO A 1179 33.43 36.38 21.17
CA PRO A 1179 33.57 37.77 20.75
C PRO A 1179 32.59 38.72 21.44
N TYR A 1180 31.38 38.29 21.81
CA TYR A 1180 30.49 39.11 22.64
C TYR A 1180 31.10 39.43 24.01
N GLY A 1181 31.71 38.44 24.68
CA GLY A 1181 32.41 38.65 25.95
C GLY A 1181 33.59 39.63 25.82
N ILE A 1182 34.37 39.52 24.75
CA ILE A 1182 35.49 40.44 24.47
C ILE A 1182 34.99 41.87 24.24
N ILE A 1183 33.95 42.05 23.41
CA ILE A 1183 33.37 43.38 23.13
C ILE A 1183 32.82 44.03 24.40
N ILE A 1184 32.13 43.27 25.26
CA ILE A 1184 31.60 43.76 26.54
C ILE A 1184 32.77 44.17 27.47
N SER A 1185 33.80 43.34 27.61
CA SER A 1185 34.98 43.64 28.45
C SER A 1185 35.70 44.93 27.99
N VAL A 1186 35.93 45.09 26.68
CA VAL A 1186 36.53 46.31 26.12
C VAL A 1186 35.61 47.53 26.31
N SER A 1187 34.29 47.37 26.18
CA SER A 1187 33.34 48.47 26.40
C SER A 1187 33.34 48.95 27.85
N ILE A 1188 33.42 48.03 28.81
CA ILE A 1188 33.54 48.34 30.23
C ILE A 1188 34.84 49.12 30.49
N LEU A 1189 35.99 48.63 30.00
CA LEU A 1189 37.28 49.30 30.15
C LEU A 1189 37.30 50.73 29.56
N VAL A 1190 36.60 50.96 28.45
CA VAL A 1190 36.44 52.30 27.85
C VAL A 1190 35.56 53.19 28.71
N ILE A 1191 34.43 52.67 29.24
CA ILE A 1191 33.54 53.41 30.14
C ILE A 1191 34.26 53.77 31.45
N GLU A 1192 35.03 52.84 32.03
CA GLU A 1192 35.87 53.07 33.22
C GLU A 1192 36.92 54.16 32.97
N ASN A 1193 37.60 54.15 31.81
CA ASN A 1193 38.54 55.22 31.43
C ASN A 1193 37.86 56.58 31.24
N ILE A 1194 36.63 56.61 30.73
CA ILE A 1194 35.84 57.84 30.57
C ILE A 1194 35.43 58.37 31.95
N ILE A 1195 34.91 57.52 32.84
CA ILE A 1195 34.53 57.89 34.22
C ILE A 1195 35.75 58.37 35.01
N TYR A 1196 36.89 57.67 34.89
CA TYR A 1196 38.15 58.05 35.54
C TYR A 1196 38.64 59.42 35.07
N ARG A 1197 38.58 59.71 33.77
CA ARG A 1197 38.92 61.04 33.22
C ARG A 1197 37.93 62.12 33.65
N ILE A 1198 36.64 61.83 33.74
CA ILE A 1198 35.62 62.76 34.24
C ILE A 1198 35.80 63.04 35.74
N SER A 1199 36.27 62.06 36.53
CA SER A 1199 36.53 62.22 37.96
C SER A 1199 37.87 62.92 38.30
N ILE A 1200 38.61 63.39 37.29
CA ILE A 1200 39.89 64.10 37.41
C ILE A 1200 39.77 65.57 36.94
N VAL A 1201 38.60 65.96 36.42
CA VAL A 1201 38.22 67.32 35.99
C VAL A 1201 37.23 67.92 36.98
#